data_AF-D1W0J5-F1
#
_entry.id   AF-D1W0J5-F1
#
_cell.length_a   1.000
_cell.length_b   1.000
_cell.length_c   1.000
_cell.angle_alpha   90.00
_cell.angle_beta   90.00
_cell.angle_gamma   90.00
#
_symmetry.space_group_name_H-M   'P 1'
#
loop_
_entity.id
_entity.type
_entity.pdbx_description
1 polymer ?
#
loop_
_entity_poly.entity_id
_entity_poly.type
_entity_poly.pdbx_seq_one_letter_code
_entity_poly.pdbx_strand_id
1 'polypeptide(L)'
;MHSYLLIMTRKILLSSFFTFFFACIFAAPIGKDKALRIAKNFMSQKGVAIDSKLSIAYSPQAKPLAVQSPTTRTGRQVMSAQKLYYVINNGQDKGYIVIAGDDRVAPILAFSAVGAMTQEAIERHPSIHYMYEEYQRQIQWAIEHMPDKPVLTTRASDYKILIQPLLEYDNDRQTRLPQAISWGQSWPFNQYAPNYNYQGTVYPTVSGCVATGISTVLRWHKWPNHPHGSTNYWWKGRYLMSLNFDGNGPENAAYDWANMPAAVTSGGYNRETGQPLNETQADNIGRLLRDVGYSVQMDYNPAFTGGSGAYVFNAPTALSEHFGYKRSVRFLERSNYTDNAWLNHVYNELKDYGPVVYTGFSQGGGHCFVLDGFASNGFVHVDWGWNRSQNGWHLLNVLKPGQEGIGGGYGGYSSNQQMLRYLEPDGQDVNPNPNPRPNPNPNPQPEKKSNLYIYGNKPHYTISVGESKTVVVNVGNNGNDSFVGYLSLSVYKDDNDAYSTLVDEQYTLIGAGYYRPLEFSFKNYNLAPGEYRLAVNYKVGNTYKAIQEQAGTITIKEKTPQPKPEPKPKPQPEPKPEPKPEKKTCVLYICGEKPQYTVRDNQRSTIVVHVGNKGNDSYAGYLSLSAYQNDDNKQATILDENYLLVNVGACKDVEFTIAANKLKKGEYKLAVNYKDENGNYKAIPEQAASLKIIGNEPNPNPDITPTPKPKPQPKPEVKPFDMVVALKTFANADEGEHIKIPFSVYNYGERYSGTVKLFAVPQGSKDGSDGVLISSGETTIEKSQRINFTFYTNRTFETLVGSKDGRKYDLLLSFTHNNKDVYAHLGYNNQDYRVGELTITKQEKPQPTPNIMRGDIALNTAYFAQGGLWLGSDNSTISASFTTVKVRYSLYSAHGYNGRIRFYVTQNYNAADNVNNMVIEKDIKAQPGYSYIDLTFSTRNLLPGMAYANIQYQTSDNNHYYYYRPHDQVAFYVRNYRYFDFIDPNDKDALGGFGIYKPFDASTKGETYKFGDAPQSYIKVQSIGNGSDNQTEDNNLTTIDQLNATNQFCVAQRLVTDNVEITVPANCEMSLFNISGQQIMSAPLRFGNNRISLNNIPCGVYLLKTTFGTAKIIKQ
;
A
#
# COMPACT_ATOMS: atom_id res chain seq x y z
N MET A 1 79.62 24.70 -22.39
CA MET A 1 79.01 23.34 -22.32
C MET A 1 78.82 22.89 -20.86
N HIS A 2 78.29 23.73 -19.97
CA HIS A 2 78.15 23.45 -18.52
C HIS A 2 76.97 24.23 -17.87
N SER A 3 75.84 24.38 -18.60
CA SER A 3 74.68 25.15 -18.10
C SER A 3 73.32 24.49 -18.43
N TYR A 4 73.31 23.22 -18.86
CA TYR A 4 72.11 22.53 -19.35
C TYR A 4 71.48 21.52 -18.37
N LEU A 5 72.03 21.31 -17.16
CA LEU A 5 71.55 20.26 -16.24
C LEU A 5 70.70 20.74 -15.04
N LEU A 6 70.57 22.05 -14.79
CA LEU A 6 69.83 22.58 -13.62
C LEU A 6 68.47 23.21 -13.92
N ILE A 7 68.08 23.36 -15.19
CA ILE A 7 66.80 23.97 -15.58
C ILE A 7 65.71 22.93 -15.90
N MET A 8 66.07 21.66 -16.12
CA MET A 8 65.10 20.57 -16.37
C MET A 8 64.49 19.95 -15.10
N THR A 9 65.13 20.06 -13.94
CA THR A 9 64.63 19.46 -12.69
C THR A 9 63.62 20.32 -11.93
N ARG A 10 63.53 21.63 -12.20
CA ARG A 10 62.52 22.52 -11.57
C ARG A 10 61.20 22.62 -12.34
N LYS A 11 61.13 22.23 -13.61
CA LYS A 11 59.86 22.18 -14.37
C LYS A 11 59.13 20.84 -14.26
N ILE A 12 59.83 19.76 -13.88
CA ILE A 12 59.21 18.43 -13.70
C ILE A 12 58.62 18.28 -12.28
N LEU A 13 59.16 19.00 -11.28
CA LEU A 13 58.62 19.01 -9.91
C LEU A 13 57.41 19.96 -9.71
N LEU A 14 57.27 21.04 -10.49
CA LEU A 14 56.04 21.85 -10.47
C LEU A 14 54.89 21.25 -11.31
N SER A 15 55.18 20.36 -12.26
CA SER A 15 54.17 19.59 -13.00
C SER A 15 53.63 18.37 -12.24
N SER A 16 54.27 17.99 -11.13
CA SER A 16 53.90 16.81 -10.34
C SER A 16 53.19 17.15 -9.02
N PHE A 17 52.96 18.44 -8.74
CA PHE A 17 52.28 18.91 -7.51
C PHE A 17 50.93 19.59 -7.78
N PHE A 18 50.49 19.70 -9.04
CA PHE A 18 49.18 20.24 -9.43
C PHE A 18 48.20 19.18 -9.99
N THR A 19 48.52 17.90 -9.82
CA THR A 19 47.61 16.75 -9.99
C THR A 19 47.24 16.14 -8.63
N PHE A 20 47.04 16.98 -7.61
CA PHE A 20 46.02 16.66 -6.61
C PHE A 20 44.67 16.86 -7.31
N PHE A 21 44.29 15.89 -8.13
CA PHE A 21 42.92 15.76 -8.61
C PHE A 21 42.05 15.76 -7.35
N PHE A 22 41.35 16.86 -7.10
CA PHE A 22 40.04 16.79 -6.49
C PHE A 22 39.24 15.89 -7.43
N ALA A 23 39.33 14.57 -7.23
CA ALA A 23 38.36 13.64 -7.77
C ALA A 23 37.06 14.01 -7.06
N CYS A 24 36.31 14.94 -7.64
CA CYS A 24 34.89 15.06 -7.36
C CYS A 24 34.31 13.69 -7.69
N ILE A 25 34.06 12.89 -6.65
CA ILE A 25 33.45 11.58 -6.78
C ILE A 25 31.97 11.87 -7.09
N PHE A 26 31.63 11.88 -8.37
CA PHE A 26 30.25 11.96 -8.83
C PHE A 26 29.58 10.60 -8.65
N ALA A 27 28.28 10.59 -8.35
CA ALA A 27 27.54 9.35 -8.35
C ALA A 27 27.35 8.87 -9.82
N ALA A 28 27.41 7.57 -10.05
CA ALA A 28 27.27 7.00 -11.36
C ALA A 28 26.29 5.82 -11.35
N PRO A 29 25.52 5.64 -12.45
CA PRO A 29 24.75 4.42 -12.65
C PRO A 29 25.63 3.18 -12.45
N ILE A 30 25.15 2.23 -11.65
CA ILE A 30 25.82 0.94 -11.45
C ILE A 30 25.46 0.08 -12.66
N GLY A 31 26.39 -0.10 -13.59
CA GLY A 31 26.21 -1.01 -14.72
C GLY A 31 26.23 -2.49 -14.33
N LYS A 32 25.71 -3.34 -15.22
CA LYS A 32 25.63 -4.81 -15.08
C LYS A 32 26.92 -5.44 -14.55
N ASP A 33 28.07 -5.11 -15.13
CA ASP A 33 29.34 -5.74 -14.75
C ASP A 33 29.82 -5.32 -13.36
N LYS A 34 29.57 -4.06 -12.98
CA LYS A 34 29.83 -3.56 -11.62
C LYS A 34 28.91 -4.27 -10.62
N ALA A 35 27.63 -4.43 -10.94
CA ALA A 35 26.68 -5.15 -10.10
C ALA A 35 27.06 -6.62 -9.88
N LEU A 36 27.42 -7.36 -10.95
CA LEU A 36 27.88 -8.74 -10.87
C LEU A 36 29.18 -8.87 -10.04
N ARG A 37 30.11 -7.91 -10.17
CA ARG A 37 31.33 -7.88 -9.36
C ARG A 37 31.03 -7.62 -7.88
N ILE A 38 30.14 -6.69 -7.56
CA ILE A 38 29.70 -6.43 -6.18
C ILE A 38 29.05 -7.70 -5.60
N ALA A 39 28.15 -8.33 -6.35
CA ALA A 39 27.50 -9.57 -5.96
C ALA A 39 28.50 -10.69 -5.65
N LYS A 40 29.43 -10.95 -6.58
CA LYS A 40 30.45 -11.99 -6.41
C LYS A 40 31.33 -11.72 -5.19
N ASN A 41 31.81 -10.49 -5.02
CA ASN A 41 32.66 -10.12 -3.89
C ASN A 41 31.92 -10.28 -2.55
N PHE A 42 30.67 -9.81 -2.46
CA PHE A 42 29.89 -9.91 -1.24
C PHE A 42 29.58 -11.37 -0.87
N MET A 43 29.07 -12.17 -1.82
CA MET A 43 28.74 -13.57 -1.56
C MET A 43 29.98 -14.39 -1.18
N SER A 44 31.13 -14.15 -1.83
CA SER A 44 32.40 -14.83 -1.50
C SER A 44 32.88 -14.46 -0.09
N GLN A 45 32.76 -13.19 0.32
CA GLN A 45 33.08 -12.76 1.69
C GLN A 45 32.20 -13.40 2.76
N LYS A 46 31.01 -13.89 2.41
CA LYS A 46 30.08 -14.57 3.33
C LYS A 46 30.19 -16.09 3.29
N GLY A 47 31.20 -16.64 2.61
CA GLY A 47 31.40 -18.08 2.51
C GLY A 47 30.33 -18.81 1.69
N VAL A 48 29.53 -18.07 0.90
CA VAL A 48 28.58 -18.67 -0.05
C VAL A 48 29.36 -19.17 -1.26
N ALA A 49 29.26 -20.46 -1.57
CA ALA A 49 29.89 -21.04 -2.75
C ALA A 49 29.32 -20.40 -4.02
N ILE A 50 30.16 -19.72 -4.78
CA ILE A 50 29.74 -19.04 -6.01
C ILE A 50 29.61 -20.06 -7.13
N ASP A 51 28.41 -20.15 -7.71
CA ASP A 51 28.16 -20.93 -8.91
C ASP A 51 28.81 -20.23 -10.12
N SER A 52 29.32 -21.01 -11.07
CA SER A 52 29.93 -20.46 -12.29
C SER A 52 28.92 -19.71 -13.18
N LYS A 53 27.61 -19.82 -12.89
CA LYS A 53 26.50 -19.19 -13.61
C LYS A 53 25.70 -18.18 -12.76
N LEU A 54 26.35 -17.19 -12.14
CA LEU A 54 25.64 -16.00 -11.62
C LEU A 54 24.77 -15.39 -12.75
N SER A 55 23.47 -15.27 -12.52
CA SER A 55 22.52 -14.82 -13.54
C SER A 55 21.64 -13.68 -13.02
N ILE A 56 21.36 -12.71 -13.89
CA ILE A 56 20.43 -11.62 -13.58
C ILE A 56 19.02 -12.13 -13.87
N ALA A 57 18.21 -12.24 -12.82
CA ALA A 57 16.84 -12.71 -12.90
C ALA A 57 15.83 -11.57 -13.16
N TYR A 58 16.16 -10.34 -12.75
CA TYR A 58 15.29 -9.18 -12.93
C TYR A 58 16.09 -7.87 -12.87
N SER A 59 15.72 -6.87 -13.67
CA SER A 59 16.35 -5.53 -13.63
C SER A 59 15.41 -4.42 -14.17
N PRO A 60 14.59 -3.80 -13.30
CA PRO A 60 13.64 -2.77 -13.72
C PRO A 60 14.36 -1.51 -14.18
N GLN A 61 13.74 -0.78 -15.11
CA GLN A 61 14.30 0.45 -15.69
C GLN A 61 13.78 1.70 -15.00
N ALA A 62 14.66 2.68 -14.87
CA ALA A 62 14.30 4.02 -14.42
C ALA A 62 13.45 4.72 -15.49
N LYS A 63 12.53 5.60 -15.05
CA LYS A 63 11.80 6.48 -15.97
C LYS A 63 12.79 7.47 -16.62
N PRO A 64 12.66 7.79 -17.93
CA PRO A 64 13.56 8.73 -18.59
C PRO A 64 13.52 10.11 -17.91
N LEU A 65 14.67 10.64 -17.54
CA LEU A 65 14.81 12.02 -17.03
C LEU A 65 14.76 13.01 -18.20
N ALA A 66 13.90 14.02 -18.12
CA ALA A 66 13.97 15.18 -19.01
C ALA A 66 15.08 16.12 -18.52
N VAL A 67 16.31 15.94 -19.02
CA VAL A 67 17.43 16.83 -18.68
C VAL A 67 17.39 18.07 -19.57
N GLN A 68 17.10 19.24 -18.99
CA GLN A 68 17.52 20.52 -19.59
C GLN A 68 18.99 20.76 -19.22
N SER A 69 19.91 20.54 -20.16
CA SER A 69 21.30 20.92 -19.96
C SER A 69 21.50 22.42 -20.24
N PRO A 70 22.09 23.19 -19.30
CA PRO A 70 22.62 24.51 -19.62
C PRO A 70 23.94 24.35 -20.38
N THR A 71 23.98 24.89 -21.60
CA THR A 71 25.19 25.34 -22.31
C THR A 71 26.36 24.35 -22.45
N THR A 72 26.44 23.64 -23.57
CA THR A 72 27.58 23.72 -24.54
C THR A 72 27.33 22.81 -25.74
N ARG A 73 27.73 23.30 -26.91
CA ARG A 73 27.42 22.80 -28.24
C ARG A 73 28.40 21.69 -28.63
N THR A 74 28.11 20.42 -28.34
CA THR A 74 28.56 19.22 -29.09
C THR A 74 27.93 17.93 -28.53
N GLY A 75 27.20 17.19 -29.38
CA GLY A 75 26.87 15.76 -29.19
C GLY A 75 25.68 15.45 -28.27
N ARG A 76 24.53 15.10 -28.86
CA ARG A 76 23.42 14.45 -28.16
C ARG A 76 23.82 13.00 -27.83
N GLN A 77 24.46 12.76 -26.68
CA GLN A 77 24.58 11.41 -26.14
C GLN A 77 23.21 11.00 -25.56
N VAL A 78 22.55 10.05 -26.21
CA VAL A 78 21.42 9.32 -25.61
C VAL A 78 22.01 8.50 -24.46
N MET A 79 21.79 8.91 -23.21
CA MET A 79 22.14 8.07 -22.06
C MET A 79 21.28 6.79 -22.14
N SER A 80 21.91 5.62 -22.03
CA SER A 80 21.17 4.35 -22.01
C SER A 80 20.21 4.31 -20.80
N ALA A 81 19.04 3.69 -20.96
CA ALA A 81 18.05 3.60 -19.89
C ALA A 81 18.63 2.95 -18.64
N GLN A 82 18.87 3.76 -17.60
CA GLN A 82 19.44 3.35 -16.33
C GLN A 82 18.57 2.28 -15.65
N LYS A 83 19.20 1.25 -15.07
CA LYS A 83 18.49 0.25 -14.25
C LYS A 83 18.33 0.78 -12.82
N LEU A 84 17.20 0.48 -12.18
CA LEU A 84 16.95 0.85 -10.77
C LEU A 84 17.63 -0.12 -9.81
N TYR A 85 17.62 -1.42 -10.11
CA TYR A 85 18.39 -2.44 -9.40
C TYR A 85 18.59 -3.70 -10.25
N TYR A 86 19.39 -4.63 -9.75
CA TYR A 86 19.67 -5.93 -10.33
C TYR A 86 19.40 -7.03 -9.31
N VAL A 87 18.54 -7.98 -9.64
CA VAL A 87 18.36 -9.23 -8.89
C VAL A 87 19.26 -10.28 -9.51
N ILE A 88 20.20 -10.80 -8.73
CA ILE A 88 21.22 -11.75 -9.18
C ILE A 88 21.06 -13.04 -8.37
N ASN A 89 20.77 -14.14 -9.06
CA ASN A 89 20.69 -15.48 -8.46
C ASN A 89 22.00 -16.24 -8.64
N ASN A 90 22.39 -16.98 -7.60
CA ASN A 90 23.60 -17.79 -7.56
C ASN A 90 23.36 -19.22 -8.10
N GLY A 91 22.70 -19.34 -9.25
CA GLY A 91 22.15 -20.62 -9.73
C GLY A 91 20.77 -20.93 -9.13
N GLN A 92 20.31 -22.17 -9.24
CA GLN A 92 19.02 -22.59 -8.67
C GLN A 92 19.16 -22.87 -7.17
N ASP A 93 18.33 -22.21 -6.34
CA ASP A 93 18.22 -22.37 -4.89
C ASP A 93 19.47 -22.17 -4.03
N LYS A 94 20.51 -21.55 -4.58
CA LYS A 94 21.82 -21.32 -3.94
C LYS A 94 22.04 -19.87 -3.45
N GLY A 95 20.94 -19.13 -3.27
CA GLY A 95 20.94 -17.75 -2.79
C GLY A 95 20.77 -16.71 -3.89
N TYR A 96 20.45 -15.50 -3.45
CA TYR A 96 20.26 -14.33 -4.31
C TYR A 96 20.82 -13.06 -3.66
N ILE A 97 21.06 -12.04 -4.48
CA ILE A 97 21.40 -10.69 -4.03
C ILE A 97 20.75 -9.65 -4.92
N VAL A 98 20.33 -8.55 -4.31
CA VAL A 98 19.74 -7.39 -4.97
C VAL A 98 20.69 -6.21 -4.84
N ILE A 99 21.18 -5.74 -5.97
CA ILE A 99 22.16 -4.65 -6.07
C ILE A 99 21.47 -3.41 -6.61
N ALA A 100 21.62 -2.27 -5.95
CA ALA A 100 21.11 -1.01 -6.47
C ALA A 100 21.73 -0.66 -7.83
N GLY A 101 20.96 0.00 -8.68
CA GLY A 101 21.38 0.45 -10.00
C GLY A 101 22.01 1.85 -10.01
N ASP A 102 22.13 2.49 -8.85
CA ASP A 102 22.72 3.81 -8.67
C ASP A 102 23.48 3.87 -7.33
N ASP A 103 24.63 4.55 -7.29
CA ASP A 103 25.45 4.65 -6.07
C ASP A 103 25.12 5.87 -5.18
N ARG A 104 24.05 6.62 -5.49
CA ARG A 104 23.38 7.54 -4.55
C ARG A 104 22.63 6.84 -3.41
N VAL A 105 22.46 5.52 -3.47
CA VAL A 105 21.80 4.72 -2.44
C VAL A 105 22.71 3.58 -1.96
N ALA A 106 22.25 2.82 -0.95
CA ALA A 106 22.98 1.64 -0.48
C ALA A 106 23.17 0.63 -1.63
N PRO A 107 24.38 0.09 -1.87
CA PRO A 107 24.64 -0.77 -3.02
C PRO A 107 23.99 -2.14 -2.93
N ILE A 108 23.74 -2.66 -1.72
CA ILE A 108 23.05 -3.93 -1.48
C ILE A 108 21.72 -3.61 -0.81
N LEU A 109 20.63 -4.08 -1.40
CA LEU A 109 19.27 -3.82 -0.92
C LEU A 109 18.69 -5.04 -0.20
N ALA A 110 18.99 -6.23 -0.71
CA ALA A 110 18.56 -7.49 -0.13
C ALA A 110 19.52 -8.63 -0.53
N PHE A 111 19.56 -9.70 0.25
CA PHE A 111 20.28 -10.93 -0.11
C PHE A 111 19.79 -12.13 0.72
N SER A 112 20.04 -13.33 0.20
CA SER A 112 19.85 -14.58 0.94
C SER A 112 20.94 -15.58 0.54
N ALA A 113 21.40 -16.40 1.49
CA ALA A 113 22.40 -17.44 1.24
C ALA A 113 21.80 -18.71 0.57
N VAL A 114 20.46 -18.81 0.53
CA VAL A 114 19.72 -19.97 0.01
C VAL A 114 18.49 -19.49 -0.78
N GLY A 115 17.92 -20.38 -1.58
CA GLY A 115 16.75 -20.06 -2.42
C GLY A 115 17.10 -19.18 -3.62
N ALA A 116 16.10 -18.60 -4.25
CA ALA A 116 16.24 -17.72 -5.40
C ALA A 116 15.16 -16.63 -5.38
N MET A 117 15.48 -15.48 -5.97
CA MET A 117 14.51 -14.40 -6.19
C MET A 117 14.26 -14.27 -7.69
N THR A 118 13.03 -14.53 -8.12
CA THR A 118 12.64 -14.49 -9.53
C THR A 118 11.78 -13.27 -9.83
N GLN A 119 11.72 -12.85 -11.10
CA GLN A 119 10.78 -11.82 -11.54
C GLN A 119 9.34 -12.22 -11.18
N GLU A 120 8.96 -13.48 -11.38
CA GLU A 120 7.64 -13.99 -11.02
C GLU A 120 7.32 -13.82 -9.53
N ALA A 121 8.26 -14.12 -8.63
CA ALA A 121 8.07 -13.89 -7.20
C ALA A 121 7.88 -12.41 -6.90
N ILE A 122 8.68 -11.53 -7.52
CA ILE A 122 8.54 -10.07 -7.38
C ILE A 122 7.23 -9.57 -7.97
N GLU A 123 6.65 -10.19 -8.99
CA GLU A 123 5.42 -9.71 -9.63
C GLU A 123 4.15 -10.30 -9.03
N ARG A 124 4.22 -11.53 -8.49
CA ARG A 124 3.02 -12.28 -8.06
C ARG A 124 2.91 -12.46 -6.56
N HIS A 125 4.03 -12.42 -5.83
CA HIS A 125 3.98 -12.54 -4.38
C HIS A 125 3.70 -11.15 -3.79
N PRO A 126 2.52 -10.90 -3.19
CA PRO A 126 2.06 -9.54 -2.87
C PRO A 126 3.04 -8.79 -1.95
N SER A 127 3.54 -9.44 -0.89
CA SER A 127 4.49 -8.86 0.06
C SER A 127 5.82 -8.45 -0.58
N ILE A 128 6.39 -9.34 -1.40
CA ILE A 128 7.65 -9.10 -2.10
C ILE A 128 7.44 -8.03 -3.17
N HIS A 129 6.35 -8.11 -3.92
CA HIS A 129 5.99 -7.15 -4.95
C HIS A 129 5.99 -5.72 -4.42
N TYR A 130 5.31 -5.49 -3.30
CA TYR A 130 5.20 -4.16 -2.72
C TYR A 130 6.53 -3.63 -2.16
N MET A 131 7.32 -4.47 -1.48
CA MET A 131 8.65 -4.06 -0.99
C MET A 131 9.58 -3.69 -2.16
N TYR A 132 9.55 -4.45 -3.24
CA TYR A 132 10.43 -4.22 -4.39
C TYR A 132 9.95 -3.05 -5.25
N GLU A 133 8.65 -2.80 -5.35
CA GLU A 133 8.10 -1.56 -5.93
C GLU A 133 8.54 -0.32 -5.14
N GLU A 134 8.53 -0.41 -3.81
CA GLU A 134 9.02 0.65 -2.92
C GLU A 134 10.51 0.93 -3.14
N TYR A 135 11.34 -0.10 -3.32
CA TYR A 135 12.74 0.08 -3.75
C TYR A 135 12.86 0.80 -5.09
N GLN A 136 12.04 0.45 -6.09
CA GLN A 136 12.05 1.14 -7.39
C GLN A 136 11.74 2.63 -7.22
N ARG A 137 10.70 2.97 -6.45
CA ARG A 137 10.28 4.34 -6.20
C ARG A 137 11.35 5.16 -5.49
N GLN A 138 11.97 4.60 -4.45
CA GLN A 138 13.02 5.27 -3.68
C GLN A 138 14.28 5.54 -4.51
N ILE A 139 14.69 4.58 -5.34
CA ILE A 139 15.88 4.73 -6.19
C ILE A 139 15.60 5.73 -7.32
N GLN A 140 14.42 5.69 -7.92
CA GLN A 140 14.01 6.67 -8.92
C GLN A 140 14.04 8.08 -8.32
N TRP A 141 13.48 8.26 -7.11
CA TRP A 141 13.51 9.54 -6.42
C TRP A 141 14.93 10.01 -6.11
N ALA A 142 15.81 9.11 -5.65
CA ALA A 142 17.22 9.43 -5.39
C ALA A 142 17.93 9.94 -6.66
N ILE A 143 17.68 9.28 -7.80
CA ILE A 143 18.22 9.68 -9.10
C ILE A 143 17.73 11.09 -9.50
N GLU A 144 16.47 11.41 -9.21
CA GLU A 144 15.83 12.69 -9.58
C GLU A 144 16.20 13.85 -8.65
N HIS A 145 16.43 13.60 -7.36
CA HIS A 145 16.43 14.66 -6.33
C HIS A 145 17.70 14.72 -5.49
N MET A 146 18.51 13.66 -5.41
CA MET A 146 19.72 13.68 -4.59
C MET A 146 20.91 14.30 -5.35
N PRO A 147 21.79 15.02 -4.65
CA PRO A 147 23.04 15.50 -5.23
C PRO A 147 23.81 14.36 -5.91
N ASP A 148 24.52 14.69 -6.98
CA ASP A 148 25.36 13.74 -7.72
C ASP A 148 26.63 13.36 -6.93
N LYS A 149 26.44 12.68 -5.81
CA LYS A 149 27.47 12.25 -4.86
C LYS A 149 27.15 10.84 -4.39
N PRO A 150 28.09 9.89 -4.50
CA PRO A 150 27.82 8.55 -4.07
C PRO A 150 27.74 8.50 -2.55
N VAL A 151 26.89 7.62 -2.02
CA VAL A 151 26.88 7.35 -0.60
C VAL A 151 28.21 6.67 -0.26
N LEU A 152 29.01 7.34 0.59
CA LEU A 152 30.35 6.90 1.04
C LEU A 152 30.33 5.62 1.89
N THR A 153 29.26 4.81 1.87
CA THR A 153 29.26 3.46 2.41
C THR A 153 29.91 2.51 1.41
N THR A 154 31.22 2.68 1.19
CA THR A 154 32.03 1.86 0.26
C THR A 154 32.36 0.47 0.81
N ARG A 155 31.68 -0.01 1.86
CA ARG A 155 31.96 -1.32 2.45
C ARG A 155 30.69 -2.11 2.72
N ALA A 156 30.20 -2.73 1.64
CA ALA A 156 29.46 -3.98 1.74
C ALA A 156 30.16 -5.04 2.63
N SER A 157 31.46 -4.87 2.92
CA SER A 157 32.27 -5.74 3.78
C SER A 157 31.92 -5.71 5.27
N ASP A 158 31.28 -4.66 5.79
CA ASP A 158 31.08 -4.47 7.24
C ASP A 158 29.74 -5.06 7.76
N TYR A 159 29.10 -5.89 6.93
CA TYR A 159 27.92 -6.68 7.31
C TYR A 159 28.25 -7.69 8.42
N LYS A 160 27.58 -7.54 9.56
CA LYS A 160 27.65 -8.42 10.74
C LYS A 160 26.23 -8.70 11.23
N ILE A 161 25.90 -9.99 11.37
CA ILE A 161 24.66 -10.41 12.03
C ILE A 161 24.78 -10.02 13.52
N LEU A 162 23.84 -9.20 13.99
CA LEU A 162 23.75 -8.76 15.40
C LEU A 162 22.75 -9.63 16.18
N ILE A 163 21.68 -10.05 15.51
CA ILE A 163 20.68 -11.00 15.99
C ILE A 163 20.45 -12.00 14.85
N GLN A 164 20.72 -13.28 15.12
CA GLN A 164 20.48 -14.37 14.16
C GLN A 164 18.98 -14.48 13.82
N PRO A 165 18.60 -15.04 12.66
CA PRO A 165 17.20 -15.32 12.34
C PRO A 165 16.57 -16.22 13.41
N LEU A 166 15.75 -15.63 14.28
CA LEU A 166 15.21 -16.27 15.48
C LEU A 166 14.28 -17.44 15.14
N LEU A 167 13.64 -17.44 13.97
CA LEU A 167 12.79 -18.56 13.54
C LEU A 167 13.61 -19.82 13.21
N GLU A 168 14.94 -19.73 13.08
CA GLU A 168 15.83 -20.91 13.00
C GLU A 168 16.14 -21.53 14.37
N TYR A 169 15.72 -20.88 15.47
CA TYR A 169 16.03 -21.29 16.84
C TYR A 169 14.75 -21.45 17.66
N ASP A 170 14.83 -22.25 18.72
CA ASP A 170 13.79 -22.33 19.73
C ASP A 170 13.69 -21.00 20.53
N ASN A 171 12.65 -20.87 21.36
CA ASN A 171 12.45 -19.67 22.19
C ASN A 171 13.52 -19.44 23.26
N ASP A 172 14.43 -20.40 23.46
CA ASP A 172 15.66 -20.23 24.25
C ASP A 172 16.76 -19.44 23.52
N ARG A 173 16.57 -19.16 22.21
CA ARG A 173 17.50 -18.42 21.33
C ARG A 173 18.86 -19.09 21.15
N GLN A 174 19.00 -20.36 21.54
CA GLN A 174 20.25 -21.11 21.54
C GLN A 174 20.13 -22.42 20.76
N THR A 175 19.04 -23.14 20.97
CA THR A 175 18.77 -24.43 20.34
C THR A 175 18.33 -24.21 18.91
N ARG A 176 19.17 -24.61 17.96
CA ARG A 176 18.81 -24.53 16.54
C ARG A 176 17.77 -25.60 16.21
N LEU A 177 16.68 -25.18 15.57
CA LEU A 177 15.63 -26.08 15.11
C LEU A 177 16.12 -26.91 13.89
N PRO A 178 15.63 -28.14 13.72
CA PRO A 178 15.92 -28.94 12.52
C PRO A 178 15.52 -28.22 11.22
N GLN A 179 14.41 -27.48 11.28
CA GLN A 179 13.91 -26.62 10.22
C GLN A 179 13.42 -25.31 10.82
N ALA A 180 13.67 -24.19 10.14
CA ALA A 180 13.17 -22.89 10.53
C ALA A 180 11.63 -22.88 10.56
N ILE A 181 11.04 -22.19 11.56
CA ILE A 181 9.60 -21.98 11.59
C ILE A 181 9.19 -21.30 10.28
N SER A 182 8.27 -21.93 9.54
CA SER A 182 7.91 -21.49 8.20
C SER A 182 6.46 -21.82 7.88
N TRP A 183 5.59 -20.87 8.18
CA TRP A 183 4.15 -21.01 8.06
C TRP A 183 3.61 -20.24 6.85
N GLY A 184 2.39 -20.59 6.44
CA GLY A 184 1.73 -20.09 5.24
C GLY A 184 0.29 -19.70 5.50
N GLN A 185 -0.47 -19.43 4.44
CA GLN A 185 -1.87 -18.99 4.56
C GLN A 185 -2.91 -19.96 4.00
N SER A 186 -2.48 -20.96 3.24
CA SER A 186 -3.33 -22.02 2.68
C SER A 186 -3.33 -23.26 3.57
N TRP A 187 -3.98 -24.36 3.19
CA TRP A 187 -4.08 -25.54 4.04
C TRP A 187 -2.68 -25.98 4.55
N PRO A 188 -2.52 -26.31 5.85
CA PRO A 188 -3.53 -26.45 6.93
C PRO A 188 -3.94 -25.13 7.61
N PHE A 189 -3.26 -24.03 7.31
CA PHE A 189 -3.38 -22.76 8.04
C PHE A 189 -4.78 -22.14 7.94
N ASN A 190 -5.48 -22.37 6.84
CA ASN A 190 -6.86 -21.93 6.63
C ASN A 190 -7.92 -23.01 6.94
N GLN A 191 -7.56 -24.09 7.63
CA GLN A 191 -8.49 -25.22 7.88
C GLN A 191 -9.84 -24.79 8.47
N TYR A 192 -9.83 -23.78 9.33
CA TYR A 192 -11.05 -23.21 9.92
C TYR A 192 -11.33 -21.77 9.45
N ALA A 193 -10.72 -21.33 8.36
CA ALA A 193 -11.11 -20.08 7.73
C ALA A 193 -12.50 -20.27 7.10
N PRO A 194 -13.44 -19.32 7.29
CA PRO A 194 -14.78 -19.47 6.77
C PRO A 194 -14.77 -19.42 5.24
N ASN A 195 -15.62 -20.21 4.60
CA ASN A 195 -15.83 -20.06 3.17
C ASN A 195 -16.60 -18.77 2.88
N TYR A 196 -16.23 -18.11 1.79
CA TYR A 196 -16.89 -16.92 1.32
C TYR A 196 -17.95 -17.25 0.29
N ASN A 197 -19.23 -17.07 0.66
CA ASN A 197 -20.32 -17.19 -0.29
C ASN A 197 -20.55 -15.84 -1.00
N TYR A 198 -20.23 -15.82 -2.28
CA TYR A 198 -20.49 -14.70 -3.18
C TYR A 198 -21.37 -15.19 -4.33
N GLN A 199 -22.57 -14.61 -4.43
CA GLN A 199 -23.54 -14.94 -5.48
C GLN A 199 -23.87 -16.43 -5.59
N GLY A 200 -23.99 -17.13 -4.45
CA GLY A 200 -24.30 -18.56 -4.41
C GLY A 200 -23.11 -19.48 -4.67
N THR A 201 -21.95 -18.93 -5.05
CA THR A 201 -20.70 -19.69 -5.18
C THR A 201 -19.89 -19.57 -3.89
N VAL A 202 -19.47 -20.73 -3.37
CA VAL A 202 -18.70 -20.85 -2.12
C VAL A 202 -17.22 -20.91 -2.48
N TYR A 203 -16.44 -19.94 -2.01
CA TYR A 203 -15.00 -19.87 -2.23
C TYR A 203 -14.24 -20.13 -0.93
N PRO A 204 -13.19 -20.97 -0.93
CA PRO A 204 -12.30 -21.07 0.21
C PRO A 204 -11.54 -19.75 0.41
N THR A 205 -11.42 -19.33 1.65
CA THR A 205 -10.62 -18.16 2.03
C THR A 205 -9.27 -18.61 2.60
N VAL A 206 -8.29 -17.73 2.59
CA VAL A 206 -6.99 -17.99 3.24
C VAL A 206 -7.05 -17.52 4.71
N SER A 207 -6.11 -17.98 5.54
CA SER A 207 -6.06 -17.56 6.95
C SER A 207 -5.78 -16.06 7.13
N GLY A 208 -5.02 -15.47 6.20
CA GLY A 208 -4.65 -14.06 6.17
C GLY A 208 -3.26 -13.77 6.71
N CYS A 209 -2.62 -12.74 6.16
CA CYS A 209 -1.23 -12.40 6.46
C CYS A 209 -1.03 -12.00 7.93
N VAL A 210 -1.97 -11.28 8.52
CA VAL A 210 -1.89 -10.85 9.93
C VAL A 210 -2.03 -12.03 10.88
N ALA A 211 -2.99 -12.93 10.64
CA ALA A 211 -3.12 -14.14 11.46
C ALA A 211 -1.87 -15.01 11.33
N THR A 212 -1.36 -15.20 10.11
CA THR A 212 -0.14 -15.99 9.88
C THR A 212 1.08 -15.37 10.55
N GLY A 213 1.27 -14.06 10.46
CA GLY A 213 2.38 -13.35 11.10
C GLY A 213 2.34 -13.47 12.62
N ILE A 214 1.18 -13.18 13.23
CA ILE A 214 1.00 -13.31 14.68
C ILE A 214 1.20 -14.78 15.11
N SER A 215 0.53 -15.73 14.46
CA SER A 215 0.61 -17.15 14.82
C SER A 215 2.02 -17.73 14.64
N THR A 216 2.82 -17.21 13.70
CA THR A 216 4.25 -17.58 13.56
C THR A 216 5.05 -17.15 14.80
N VAL A 217 4.80 -15.95 15.32
CA VAL A 217 5.46 -15.48 16.55
C VAL A 217 4.96 -16.24 17.79
N LEU A 218 3.66 -16.51 17.88
CA LEU A 218 3.09 -17.37 18.95
C LEU A 218 3.68 -18.78 18.92
N ARG A 219 3.90 -19.34 17.71
CA ARG A 219 4.58 -20.64 17.55
C ARG A 219 6.03 -20.61 18.00
N TRP A 220 6.73 -19.50 17.79
CA TRP A 220 8.07 -19.32 18.34
C TRP A 220 8.00 -19.27 19.88
N HIS A 221 7.13 -18.43 20.46
CA HIS A 221 6.93 -18.39 21.92
C HIS A 221 6.46 -19.72 22.52
N LYS A 222 5.76 -20.57 21.74
CA LYS A 222 5.00 -21.74 22.18
C LYS A 222 3.99 -21.33 23.26
N TRP A 223 3.20 -20.31 22.93
CA TRP A 223 2.29 -19.63 23.86
C TRP A 223 1.08 -19.05 23.12
N PRO A 224 -0.13 -19.02 23.72
CA PRO A 224 -0.51 -19.52 25.05
C PRO A 224 -0.70 -21.04 25.08
N ASN A 225 -1.00 -21.62 26.24
CA ASN A 225 -1.53 -23.00 26.27
C ASN A 225 -2.98 -23.01 25.78
N HIS A 226 -3.79 -22.03 26.16
CA HIS A 226 -5.17 -21.90 25.70
C HIS A 226 -5.61 -20.43 25.71
N PRO A 227 -6.34 -19.94 24.68
CA PRO A 227 -6.95 -18.62 24.76
C PRO A 227 -8.10 -18.57 25.78
N HIS A 228 -8.42 -17.38 26.28
CA HIS A 228 -9.45 -17.15 27.28
C HIS A 228 -10.48 -16.09 26.87
N GLY A 229 -11.65 -16.14 27.50
CA GLY A 229 -12.76 -15.23 27.22
C GLY A 229 -13.47 -15.58 25.91
N SER A 230 -13.92 -14.56 25.20
CA SER A 230 -14.64 -14.76 23.92
C SER A 230 -14.40 -13.59 22.98
N THR A 231 -14.52 -13.85 21.69
CA THR A 231 -14.50 -12.82 20.64
C THR A 231 -15.73 -12.96 19.75
N ASN A 232 -16.23 -11.84 19.26
CA ASN A 232 -17.19 -11.82 18.17
C ASN A 232 -17.05 -10.55 17.33
N TYR A 233 -17.32 -10.67 16.04
CA TYR A 233 -17.41 -9.56 15.11
C TYR A 233 -18.25 -9.93 13.89
N TRP A 234 -18.75 -8.92 13.19
CA TRP A 234 -19.50 -9.12 11.95
C TRP A 234 -18.56 -9.06 10.75
N TRP A 235 -18.33 -10.21 10.12
CA TRP A 235 -17.60 -10.30 8.86
C TRP A 235 -18.54 -9.95 7.69
N LYS A 236 -18.11 -8.97 6.88
CA LYS A 236 -18.85 -8.42 5.73
C LYS A 236 -20.30 -8.00 6.06
N GLY A 237 -20.53 -7.58 7.31
CA GLY A 237 -21.84 -7.13 7.80
C GLY A 237 -22.94 -8.20 7.80
N ARG A 238 -22.61 -9.47 7.54
CA ARG A 238 -23.61 -10.54 7.33
C ARG A 238 -23.29 -11.85 8.01
N TYR A 239 -22.01 -12.12 8.30
CA TYR A 239 -21.59 -13.34 8.97
C TYR A 239 -21.15 -13.00 10.38
N LEU A 240 -21.89 -13.46 11.38
CA LEU A 240 -21.45 -13.35 12.77
C LEU A 240 -20.33 -14.37 12.98
N MET A 241 -19.11 -13.87 13.12
CA MET A 241 -17.97 -14.67 13.55
C MET A 241 -17.95 -14.57 15.07
N SER A 242 -18.07 -15.69 15.75
CA SER A 242 -18.11 -15.73 17.20
C SER A 242 -17.39 -16.98 17.68
N LEU A 243 -16.61 -16.83 18.74
CA LEU A 243 -15.94 -17.93 19.41
C LEU A 243 -15.86 -17.63 20.90
N ASN A 244 -16.36 -18.55 21.72
CA ASN A 244 -16.11 -18.56 23.15
C ASN A 244 -14.90 -19.45 23.38
N PHE A 245 -13.76 -18.89 23.80
CA PHE A 245 -12.54 -19.65 24.04
C PHE A 245 -12.67 -20.53 25.28
N ASP A 246 -13.36 -20.08 26.33
CA ASP A 246 -13.58 -20.84 27.56
C ASP A 246 -14.62 -21.98 27.44
N GLY A 247 -14.94 -22.40 26.22
CA GLY A 247 -15.81 -23.55 25.97
C GLY A 247 -15.11 -24.88 26.29
N ASN A 248 -15.89 -25.96 26.38
CA ASN A 248 -15.37 -27.32 26.65
C ASN A 248 -15.40 -28.23 25.41
N GLY A 249 -15.63 -27.66 24.22
CA GLY A 249 -15.70 -28.42 22.96
C GLY A 249 -14.32 -28.73 22.38
N PRO A 250 -14.21 -29.67 21.41
CA PRO A 250 -12.95 -29.94 20.70
C PRO A 250 -12.39 -28.72 19.97
N GLU A 251 -13.23 -27.75 19.62
CA GLU A 251 -12.85 -26.45 19.06
C GLU A 251 -12.13 -25.54 20.06
N ASN A 252 -12.20 -25.84 21.36
CA ASN A 252 -11.57 -25.14 22.49
C ASN A 252 -10.39 -25.90 23.09
N ALA A 253 -9.92 -26.96 22.43
CA ALA A 253 -8.79 -27.71 22.95
C ALA A 253 -7.54 -26.82 23.07
N ALA A 254 -6.79 -27.02 24.16
CA ALA A 254 -5.50 -26.37 24.37
C ALA A 254 -4.53 -26.65 23.20
N TYR A 255 -3.66 -25.69 22.92
CA TYR A 255 -2.67 -25.80 21.86
C TYR A 255 -1.55 -26.78 22.23
N ASP A 256 -1.49 -27.91 21.52
CA ASP A 256 -0.38 -28.85 21.64
C ASP A 256 0.83 -28.39 20.79
N TRP A 257 1.65 -27.50 21.35
CA TRP A 257 2.82 -26.97 20.66
C TRP A 257 3.83 -28.03 20.20
N ALA A 258 3.88 -29.20 20.85
CA ALA A 258 4.74 -30.31 20.44
C ALA A 258 4.22 -30.95 19.13
N ASN A 259 2.89 -31.02 18.98
CA ASN A 259 2.23 -31.44 17.75
C ASN A 259 1.87 -30.29 16.80
N MET A 260 2.56 -29.14 16.88
CA MET A 260 2.55 -28.10 15.85
C MET A 260 3.92 -28.05 15.16
N PRO A 261 4.10 -28.67 13.98
CA PRO A 261 5.37 -28.63 13.26
C PRO A 261 5.86 -27.20 13.03
N ALA A 262 7.17 -26.98 13.28
CA ALA A 262 7.79 -25.68 13.03
C ALA A 262 7.70 -25.31 11.55
N ALA A 263 7.99 -26.27 10.66
CA ALA A 263 8.16 -26.01 9.25
C ALA A 263 7.19 -26.84 8.40
N VAL A 264 6.31 -26.16 7.67
CA VAL A 264 5.27 -26.80 6.85
C VAL A 264 5.42 -26.33 5.41
N THR A 265 5.36 -27.24 4.44
CA THR A 265 5.36 -26.88 3.02
C THR A 265 4.01 -26.32 2.59
N SER A 266 3.95 -25.66 1.43
CA SER A 266 2.68 -25.20 0.85
C SER A 266 1.72 -26.34 0.49
N GLY A 267 2.22 -27.58 0.40
CA GLY A 267 1.41 -28.79 0.24
C GLY A 267 1.00 -29.45 1.56
N GLY A 268 1.27 -28.81 2.70
CA GLY A 268 0.94 -29.32 4.03
C GLY A 268 1.72 -30.58 4.43
N TYR A 269 3.01 -30.61 4.12
CA TYR A 269 3.95 -31.60 4.62
C TYR A 269 4.81 -31.00 5.73
N ASN A 270 5.06 -31.74 6.79
CA ASN A 270 6.08 -31.40 7.77
C ASN A 270 7.46 -31.55 7.11
N ARG A 271 8.24 -30.46 7.03
CA ARG A 271 9.56 -30.47 6.38
C ARG A 271 10.60 -31.27 7.13
N GLU A 272 10.44 -31.43 8.44
CA GLU A 272 11.36 -32.20 9.27
C GLU A 272 11.24 -33.69 8.98
N THR A 273 9.99 -34.20 8.89
CA THR A 273 9.73 -35.63 8.69
C THR A 273 9.53 -36.03 7.23
N GLY A 274 9.25 -35.06 6.36
CA GLY A 274 8.84 -35.29 4.97
C GLY A 274 7.44 -35.91 4.83
N GLN A 275 6.69 -36.04 5.92
CA GLN A 275 5.37 -36.67 5.94
C GLN A 275 4.25 -35.63 5.80
N PRO A 276 3.09 -36.00 5.21
CA PRO A 276 1.91 -35.15 5.25
C PRO A 276 1.49 -34.90 6.71
N LEU A 277 0.92 -33.73 6.98
CA LEU A 277 0.39 -33.44 8.31
C LEU A 277 -0.78 -34.37 8.63
N ASN A 278 -0.79 -34.90 9.85
CA ASN A 278 -1.94 -35.65 10.34
C ASN A 278 -3.06 -34.70 10.80
N GLU A 279 -4.25 -35.25 11.04
CA GLU A 279 -5.43 -34.48 11.43
C GLU A 279 -5.19 -33.65 12.69
N THR A 280 -4.55 -34.20 13.72
CA THR A 280 -4.22 -33.48 14.96
C THR A 280 -3.30 -32.28 14.70
N GLN A 281 -2.27 -32.43 13.87
CA GLN A 281 -1.36 -31.34 13.52
C GLN A 281 -2.07 -30.24 12.73
N ALA A 282 -2.86 -30.63 11.73
CA ALA A 282 -3.58 -29.70 10.86
C ALA A 282 -4.67 -28.94 11.65
N ASP A 283 -5.44 -29.66 12.46
CA ASP A 283 -6.43 -29.12 13.39
C ASP A 283 -5.83 -28.11 14.36
N ASN A 284 -4.73 -28.49 15.02
CA ASN A 284 -4.09 -27.64 16.01
C ASN A 284 -3.55 -26.33 15.39
N ILE A 285 -2.89 -26.42 14.23
CA ILE A 285 -2.44 -25.25 13.46
C ILE A 285 -3.64 -24.40 13.02
N GLY A 286 -4.67 -25.04 12.45
CA GLY A 286 -5.86 -24.37 11.96
C GLY A 286 -6.60 -23.60 13.06
N ARG A 287 -6.77 -24.22 14.24
CA ARG A 287 -7.42 -23.57 15.40
C ARG A 287 -6.68 -22.32 15.80
N LEU A 288 -5.37 -22.39 15.96
CA LEU A 288 -4.56 -21.22 16.31
C LEU A 288 -4.76 -20.05 15.33
N LEU A 289 -4.75 -20.31 14.01
CA LEU A 289 -4.94 -19.23 13.04
C LEU A 289 -6.39 -18.73 12.97
N ARG A 290 -7.39 -19.58 13.20
CA ARG A 290 -8.79 -19.15 13.35
C ARG A 290 -8.95 -18.25 14.57
N ASP A 291 -8.42 -18.67 15.70
CA ASP A 291 -8.58 -17.98 16.98
C ASP A 291 -7.94 -16.59 16.91
N VAL A 292 -6.71 -16.52 16.38
CA VAL A 292 -6.03 -15.24 16.12
C VAL A 292 -6.83 -14.43 15.11
N GLY A 293 -7.22 -15.01 13.97
CA GLY A 293 -7.97 -14.34 12.91
C GLY A 293 -9.29 -13.73 13.39
N TYR A 294 -10.06 -14.47 14.19
CA TYR A 294 -11.32 -13.99 14.75
C TYR A 294 -11.08 -12.88 15.77
N SER A 295 -10.04 -13.00 16.60
CA SER A 295 -9.70 -12.01 17.62
C SER A 295 -9.22 -10.68 17.02
N VAL A 296 -8.57 -10.71 15.85
CA VAL A 296 -8.14 -9.49 15.14
C VAL A 296 -9.16 -8.99 14.13
N GLN A 297 -10.36 -9.58 14.08
CA GLN A 297 -11.47 -9.22 13.20
C GLN A 297 -11.12 -9.34 11.70
N MET A 298 -10.62 -10.50 11.31
CA MET A 298 -10.18 -10.79 9.93
C MET A 298 -11.28 -10.56 8.89
N ASP A 299 -10.99 -9.80 7.84
CA ASP A 299 -11.79 -9.82 6.62
C ASP A 299 -11.31 -10.98 5.73
N TYR A 300 -11.98 -12.13 5.89
CA TYR A 300 -11.68 -13.32 5.12
C TYR A 300 -12.00 -13.12 3.63
N ASN A 301 -11.06 -13.46 2.75
CA ASN A 301 -11.24 -13.41 1.30
C ASN A 301 -10.42 -14.52 0.61
N PRO A 302 -10.84 -14.99 -0.57
CA PRO A 302 -10.03 -15.89 -1.38
C PRO A 302 -8.67 -15.29 -1.77
N ALA A 303 -7.66 -16.14 -1.95
CA ALA A 303 -6.31 -15.73 -2.34
C ALA A 303 -6.28 -14.92 -3.65
N PHE A 304 -7.07 -15.35 -4.64
CA PHE A 304 -7.18 -14.66 -5.94
C PHE A 304 -7.84 -13.27 -5.84
N THR A 305 -8.43 -12.96 -4.67
CA THR A 305 -8.93 -11.63 -4.32
C THR A 305 -8.02 -10.87 -3.35
N GLY A 306 -6.73 -11.17 -3.34
CA GLY A 306 -5.74 -10.47 -2.48
C GLY A 306 -5.61 -11.06 -1.10
N GLY A 307 -6.37 -12.12 -0.81
CA GLY A 307 -6.34 -12.84 0.44
C GLY A 307 -7.01 -12.10 1.59
N SER A 308 -6.96 -12.73 2.77
CA SER A 308 -7.60 -12.23 3.98
C SER A 308 -6.71 -11.20 4.68
N GLY A 309 -7.33 -10.13 5.19
CA GLY A 309 -6.62 -9.01 5.82
C GLY A 309 -7.27 -8.57 7.12
N ALA A 310 -6.46 -8.03 8.03
CA ALA A 310 -6.90 -7.45 9.28
C ALA A 310 -6.04 -6.22 9.61
N TYR A 311 -6.48 -5.39 10.55
CA TYR A 311 -5.68 -4.29 11.06
C TYR A 311 -4.84 -4.75 12.26
N VAL A 312 -3.51 -4.59 12.18
CA VAL A 312 -2.60 -4.97 13.28
C VAL A 312 -2.84 -4.15 14.54
N PHE A 313 -3.48 -2.98 14.42
CA PHE A 313 -4.00 -2.21 15.55
C PHE A 313 -4.96 -3.01 16.48
N ASN A 314 -5.66 -4.03 15.98
CA ASN A 314 -6.52 -4.88 16.80
C ASN A 314 -5.75 -5.90 17.65
N ALA A 315 -4.49 -6.19 17.30
CA ALA A 315 -3.73 -7.26 17.92
C ALA A 315 -3.36 -7.02 19.40
N PRO A 316 -2.98 -5.81 19.86
CA PRO A 316 -2.67 -5.58 21.28
C PRO A 316 -3.82 -5.97 22.22
N THR A 317 -5.06 -5.59 21.89
CA THR A 317 -6.25 -5.96 22.66
C THR A 317 -6.46 -7.48 22.61
N ALA A 318 -6.49 -8.06 21.41
CA ALA A 318 -6.68 -9.49 21.23
C ALA A 318 -5.65 -10.32 22.04
N LEU A 319 -4.37 -10.00 21.91
CA LEU A 319 -3.26 -10.72 22.52
C LEU A 319 -3.29 -10.62 24.05
N SER A 320 -3.59 -9.44 24.59
CA SER A 320 -3.60 -9.22 26.03
C SER A 320 -4.88 -9.67 26.74
N GLU A 321 -6.03 -9.67 26.04
CA GLU A 321 -7.30 -10.10 26.62
C GLU A 321 -7.55 -11.60 26.44
N HIS A 322 -7.09 -12.20 25.34
CA HIS A 322 -7.41 -13.58 25.01
C HIS A 322 -6.20 -14.51 25.02
N PHE A 323 -5.02 -14.08 24.61
CA PHE A 323 -3.87 -14.98 24.42
C PHE A 323 -2.82 -14.93 25.54
N GLY A 324 -3.15 -14.37 26.71
CA GLY A 324 -2.25 -14.35 27.87
C GLY A 324 -0.94 -13.60 27.64
N TYR A 325 -0.94 -12.55 26.80
CA TYR A 325 0.21 -11.65 26.66
C TYR A 325 0.08 -10.48 27.63
N LYS A 326 1.23 -9.89 28.02
CA LYS A 326 1.22 -8.72 28.89
C LYS A 326 0.49 -7.56 28.23
N ARG A 327 -0.29 -6.83 29.04
CA ARG A 327 -0.96 -5.57 28.67
C ARG A 327 0.00 -4.46 28.22
N SER A 328 1.32 -4.67 28.28
CA SER A 328 2.33 -3.79 27.70
C SER A 328 2.45 -3.88 26.19
N VAL A 329 1.88 -4.90 25.53
CA VAL A 329 1.91 -5.02 24.06
C VAL A 329 1.36 -3.76 23.38
N ARG A 330 2.05 -3.23 22.38
CA ARG A 330 1.69 -1.99 21.67
C ARG A 330 1.73 -2.17 20.17
N PHE A 331 0.83 -1.47 19.50
CA PHE A 331 0.91 -1.16 18.09
C PHE A 331 1.73 0.12 17.92
N LEU A 332 2.78 0.08 17.09
CA LEU A 332 3.56 1.25 16.72
C LEU A 332 3.46 1.49 15.21
N GLU A 333 3.40 2.76 14.82
CA GLU A 333 3.36 3.18 13.42
C GLU A 333 4.61 3.97 13.04
N ARG A 334 5.19 3.65 11.88
CA ARG A 334 6.47 4.16 11.38
C ARG A 334 6.53 5.68 11.24
N SER A 335 5.40 6.29 10.90
CA SER A 335 5.20 7.73 10.73
C SER A 335 5.56 8.53 11.99
N ASN A 336 5.47 7.91 13.18
CA ASN A 336 5.70 8.54 14.46
C ASN A 336 7.17 8.53 14.92
N TYR A 337 8.08 7.93 14.15
CA TYR A 337 9.46 7.71 14.57
C TYR A 337 10.47 8.15 13.50
N THR A 338 11.67 8.53 13.94
CA THR A 338 12.82 8.64 13.05
C THR A 338 13.31 7.24 12.65
N ASP A 339 14.03 7.11 11.54
CA ASP A 339 14.56 5.83 11.04
C ASP A 339 15.36 5.08 12.10
N ASN A 340 16.25 5.79 12.81
CA ASN A 340 17.05 5.19 13.88
C ASN A 340 16.18 4.76 15.06
N ALA A 341 15.20 5.57 15.46
CA ALA A 341 14.29 5.19 16.54
C ALA A 341 13.46 3.96 16.16
N TRP A 342 13.00 3.91 14.92
CA TRP A 342 12.22 2.80 14.39
C TRP A 342 13.03 1.50 14.30
N LEU A 343 14.23 1.53 13.71
CA LEU A 343 15.12 0.36 13.67
C LEU A 343 15.56 -0.07 15.06
N ASN A 344 15.76 0.86 16.00
CA ASN A 344 16.01 0.52 17.40
C ASN A 344 14.83 -0.20 18.03
N HIS A 345 13.61 0.13 17.63
CA HIS A 345 12.43 -0.58 18.13
C HIS A 345 12.36 -2.01 17.60
N VAL A 346 12.65 -2.23 16.31
CA VAL A 346 12.80 -3.58 15.73
C VAL A 346 13.91 -4.35 16.46
N TYR A 347 15.09 -3.76 16.61
CA TYR A 347 16.22 -4.39 17.30
C TYR A 347 15.90 -4.77 18.74
N ASN A 348 15.29 -3.87 19.52
CA ASN A 348 14.95 -4.14 20.91
C ASN A 348 13.86 -5.20 21.03
N GLU A 349 12.87 -5.20 20.14
CA GLU A 349 11.83 -6.25 20.13
C GLU A 349 12.45 -7.62 19.87
N LEU A 350 13.28 -7.72 18.82
CA LEU A 350 14.04 -8.92 18.49
C LEU A 350 14.90 -9.38 19.66
N LYS A 351 15.61 -8.46 20.31
CA LYS A 351 16.54 -8.77 21.39
C LYS A 351 15.83 -9.24 22.66
N ASP A 352 14.78 -8.54 23.07
CA ASP A 352 14.21 -8.67 24.42
C ASP A 352 12.95 -9.56 24.44
N TYR A 353 12.18 -9.58 23.34
CA TYR A 353 10.85 -10.23 23.31
C TYR A 353 10.76 -11.37 22.29
N GLY A 354 11.31 -11.23 21.08
CA GLY A 354 11.27 -12.28 20.07
C GLY A 354 11.07 -11.74 18.65
N PRO A 355 10.70 -12.58 17.68
CA PRO A 355 10.34 -12.14 16.34
C PRO A 355 9.26 -11.05 16.34
N VAL A 356 9.37 -10.09 15.42
CA VAL A 356 8.50 -8.91 15.33
C VAL A 356 7.42 -9.13 14.28
N VAL A 357 6.16 -9.03 14.68
CA VAL A 357 5.04 -8.91 13.73
C VAL A 357 5.11 -7.52 13.09
N TYR A 358 5.24 -7.47 11.77
CA TYR A 358 5.51 -6.25 11.03
C TYR A 358 4.61 -6.12 9.80
N THR A 359 4.23 -4.90 9.44
CA THR A 359 3.49 -4.64 8.21
C THR A 359 4.14 -3.56 7.37
N GLY A 360 4.01 -3.71 6.05
CA GLY A 360 4.30 -2.68 5.06
C GLY A 360 3.08 -2.40 4.20
N PHE A 361 2.96 -1.18 3.69
CA PHE A 361 1.88 -0.79 2.81
C PHE A 361 2.45 -0.10 1.56
N SER A 362 1.79 -0.31 0.43
CA SER A 362 2.02 0.44 -0.80
C SER A 362 0.68 0.95 -1.36
N GLN A 363 0.71 1.62 -2.53
CA GLN A 363 -0.51 2.03 -3.23
C GLN A 363 -1.44 0.85 -3.59
N GLY A 364 -0.91 -0.38 -3.59
CA GLY A 364 -1.65 -1.62 -3.88
C GLY A 364 -2.25 -2.35 -2.68
N GLY A 365 -1.96 -1.95 -1.44
CA GLY A 365 -2.48 -2.58 -0.22
C GLY A 365 -1.45 -2.75 0.91
N GLY A 366 -1.89 -3.29 2.04
CA GLY A 366 -1.05 -3.63 3.19
C GLY A 366 -0.72 -5.12 3.26
N HIS A 367 0.45 -5.48 3.75
CA HIS A 367 0.84 -6.86 4.00
C HIS A 367 1.57 -7.03 5.34
N CYS A 368 1.35 -8.16 6.01
CA CYS A 368 1.99 -8.53 7.27
C CYS A 368 3.01 -9.65 7.07
N PHE A 369 4.17 -9.52 7.69
CA PHE A 369 5.29 -10.47 7.68
C PHE A 369 5.99 -10.44 9.04
N VAL A 370 6.97 -11.32 9.24
CA VAL A 370 7.74 -11.39 10.49
C VAL A 370 9.17 -10.95 10.25
N LEU A 371 9.67 -10.04 11.09
CA LEU A 371 11.10 -9.77 11.18
C LEU A 371 11.66 -10.64 12.28
N ASP A 372 12.69 -11.44 11.99
CA ASP A 372 13.24 -12.37 12.98
C ASP A 372 14.76 -12.26 13.13
N GLY A 373 15.43 -11.37 12.39
CA GLY A 373 16.87 -11.15 12.52
C GLY A 373 17.26 -9.71 12.29
N PHE A 374 18.42 -9.31 12.82
CA PHE A 374 18.96 -7.95 12.67
C PHE A 374 20.46 -7.98 12.40
N ALA A 375 20.92 -7.21 11.43
CA ALA A 375 22.32 -7.10 11.08
C ALA A 375 22.75 -5.63 10.95
N SER A 376 24.07 -5.41 10.96
CA SER A 376 24.64 -4.07 10.79
C SER A 376 24.15 -3.42 9.48
N ASN A 377 24.22 -2.10 9.43
CA ASN A 377 23.73 -1.28 8.31
C ASN A 377 22.20 -1.32 8.10
N GLY A 378 21.43 -1.79 9.09
CA GLY A 378 19.96 -1.72 9.08
C GLY A 378 19.28 -2.85 8.33
N PHE A 379 19.99 -3.94 8.03
CA PHE A 379 19.39 -5.14 7.45
C PHE A 379 18.57 -5.89 8.49
N VAL A 380 17.37 -6.30 8.09
CA VAL A 380 16.49 -7.19 8.88
C VAL A 380 16.27 -8.48 8.12
N HIS A 381 16.20 -9.62 8.82
CA HIS A 381 15.78 -10.88 8.22
C HIS A 381 14.26 -10.94 8.20
N VAL A 382 13.68 -11.31 7.05
CA VAL A 382 12.24 -11.29 6.79
C VAL A 382 11.75 -12.69 6.48
N ASP A 383 10.75 -13.14 7.25
CA ASP A 383 9.85 -14.24 6.88
C ASP A 383 8.55 -13.67 6.33
N TRP A 384 8.25 -13.96 5.06
CA TRP A 384 7.10 -13.38 4.37
C TRP A 384 5.75 -14.02 4.74
N GLY A 385 5.73 -15.13 5.48
CA GLY A 385 4.52 -15.90 5.79
C GLY A 385 4.05 -16.79 4.64
N TRP A 386 5.00 -17.31 3.84
CA TRP A 386 4.74 -18.16 2.66
C TRP A 386 5.60 -19.41 2.65
N ASN A 387 5.60 -20.15 3.76
CA ASN A 387 6.29 -21.43 3.88
C ASN A 387 7.79 -21.27 3.52
N ARG A 388 8.50 -20.32 4.13
CA ARG A 388 9.94 -20.03 3.90
C ARG A 388 10.29 -19.45 2.53
N SER A 389 9.33 -19.30 1.62
CA SER A 389 9.59 -18.89 0.25
C SER A 389 10.17 -17.48 0.22
N GLN A 390 11.33 -17.31 -0.43
CA GLN A 390 12.05 -16.04 -0.60
C GLN A 390 12.47 -15.30 0.70
N ASN A 391 12.45 -15.96 1.86
CA ASN A 391 12.98 -15.38 3.09
C ASN A 391 14.45 -14.94 2.92
N GLY A 392 14.82 -13.84 3.57
CA GLY A 392 16.17 -13.31 3.47
C GLY A 392 16.36 -11.97 4.17
N TRP A 393 17.57 -11.43 4.03
CA TRP A 393 17.96 -10.15 4.60
C TRP A 393 17.59 -9.01 3.66
N HIS A 394 16.89 -8.00 4.19
CA HIS A 394 16.34 -6.88 3.43
C HIS A 394 16.59 -5.56 4.17
N LEU A 395 16.74 -4.47 3.42
CA LEU A 395 16.57 -3.13 3.97
C LEU A 395 15.08 -2.79 4.04
N LEU A 396 14.61 -2.17 5.13
CA LEU A 396 13.22 -1.69 5.18
C LEU A 396 13.00 -0.44 4.32
N ASN A 397 14.05 0.38 4.16
CA ASN A 397 14.09 1.58 3.31
C ASN A 397 15.44 1.67 2.59
N VAL A 398 15.46 2.25 1.40
CA VAL A 398 16.65 2.48 0.55
C VAL A 398 17.21 3.90 0.71
N LEU A 399 16.35 4.89 1.00
CA LEU A 399 16.73 6.27 1.33
C LEU A 399 17.16 6.40 2.80
N LYS A 400 18.11 7.29 3.07
CA LYS A 400 18.58 7.63 4.44
C LYS A 400 17.93 8.93 4.94
N PRO A 401 17.71 9.08 6.27
CA PRO A 401 17.00 10.22 6.83
C PRO A 401 17.71 11.56 6.57
N GLY A 402 16.92 12.60 6.27
CA GLY A 402 17.38 13.99 6.03
C GLY A 402 17.74 14.31 4.57
N GLN A 403 17.71 13.33 3.67
CA GLN A 403 17.96 13.53 2.23
C GLN A 403 16.75 14.14 1.49
N GLU A 404 15.55 14.09 2.08
CA GLU A 404 14.27 14.42 1.43
C GLU A 404 13.96 15.92 1.35
N GLY A 405 14.70 16.76 2.09
CA GLY A 405 14.59 18.22 2.06
C GLY A 405 13.24 18.80 2.55
N ILE A 406 13.19 20.10 2.82
CA ILE A 406 11.92 20.82 3.03
C ILE A 406 11.24 20.92 1.66
N GLY A 407 10.17 20.17 1.45
CA GLY A 407 9.45 20.08 0.17
C GLY A 407 9.38 18.67 -0.42
N GLY A 408 10.14 17.70 0.10
CA GLY A 408 9.84 16.28 -0.05
C GLY A 408 8.71 15.93 0.91
N GLY A 409 7.51 15.70 0.40
CA GLY A 409 6.30 15.53 1.20
C GLY A 409 6.47 14.56 2.38
N TYR A 410 5.89 14.92 3.52
CA TYR A 410 5.78 14.06 4.71
C TYR A 410 5.43 12.61 4.31
N GLY A 411 6.39 11.69 4.43
CA GLY A 411 6.14 10.23 4.45
C GLY A 411 6.13 9.49 3.10
N GLY A 412 6.71 10.03 2.03
CA GLY A 412 6.62 9.46 0.67
C GLY A 412 7.15 8.04 0.46
N TYR A 413 8.00 7.52 1.35
CA TYR A 413 8.66 6.22 1.17
C TYR A 413 8.74 5.35 2.46
N SER A 414 8.01 5.76 3.49
CA SER A 414 7.90 5.09 4.80
C SER A 414 6.46 5.08 5.33
N SER A 415 5.48 5.38 4.46
CA SER A 415 4.07 5.51 4.84
C SER A 415 3.48 4.18 5.30
N ASN A 416 2.77 4.23 6.44
CA ASN A 416 1.96 3.17 7.01
C ASN A 416 2.68 1.87 7.40
N GLN A 417 4.02 1.79 7.47
CA GLN A 417 4.66 0.61 8.09
C GLN A 417 4.29 0.53 9.58
N GLN A 418 4.02 -0.67 10.09
CA GLN A 418 3.58 -0.87 11.48
C GLN A 418 4.28 -2.07 12.09
N MET A 419 4.36 -2.12 13.43
CA MET A 419 4.83 -3.30 14.13
C MET A 419 4.15 -3.47 15.49
N LEU A 420 4.16 -4.70 15.99
CA LEU A 420 3.88 -4.97 17.40
C LEU A 420 5.15 -4.87 18.23
N ARG A 421 5.01 -4.32 19.42
CA ARG A 421 6.10 -4.16 20.39
C ARG A 421 5.70 -4.62 21.77
N TYR A 422 6.68 -5.07 22.57
CA TYR A 422 6.52 -5.62 23.91
C TYR A 422 5.64 -6.87 23.89
N LEU A 423 5.78 -7.71 22.87
CA LEU A 423 5.01 -8.93 22.66
C LEU A 423 5.53 -10.05 23.57
N GLU A 424 5.26 -9.91 24.87
CA GLU A 424 5.74 -10.82 25.90
C GLU A 424 4.59 -11.65 26.51
N PRO A 425 4.71 -12.99 26.61
CA PRO A 425 3.83 -13.80 27.43
C PRO A 425 3.75 -13.30 28.88
N ASP A 426 2.57 -13.29 29.50
CA ASP A 426 2.41 -12.84 30.88
C ASP A 426 2.94 -13.83 31.93
N GLY A 427 3.10 -15.10 31.55
CA GLY A 427 3.61 -16.17 32.39
C GLY A 427 2.60 -16.74 33.40
N GLN A 428 1.30 -16.44 33.26
CA GLN A 428 0.25 -16.89 34.18
C GLN A 428 -0.53 -18.12 33.67
N ASP A 429 -0.46 -18.44 32.39
CA ASP A 429 -1.03 -19.67 31.81
C ASP A 429 -0.13 -20.89 32.09
N VAL A 430 -0.70 -21.93 32.73
CA VAL A 430 0.03 -23.10 33.24
C VAL A 430 -0.08 -24.24 32.24
N ASN A 431 1.00 -24.52 31.50
CA ASN A 431 1.09 -25.68 30.61
C ASN A 431 1.22 -26.99 31.45
N PRO A 432 0.35 -28.00 31.26
CA PRO A 432 0.45 -29.29 31.96
C PRO A 432 1.62 -30.18 31.51
N ASN A 433 2.37 -29.81 30.47
CA ASN A 433 3.64 -30.44 30.10
C ASN A 433 4.81 -29.45 30.30
N PRO A 434 5.41 -29.41 31.50
CA PRO A 434 6.47 -28.46 31.82
C PRO A 434 7.74 -28.95 31.14
N ASN A 435 8.12 -28.37 30.01
CA ASN A 435 9.52 -28.02 29.90
C ASN A 435 9.69 -26.76 30.74
N PRO A 436 10.26 -26.85 31.97
CA PRO A 436 10.50 -25.67 32.75
C PRO A 436 11.35 -24.71 31.92
N ARG A 437 11.01 -23.42 31.92
CA ARG A 437 11.94 -22.37 31.49
C ARG A 437 13.30 -22.72 32.11
N PRO A 438 14.35 -23.00 31.33
CA PRO A 438 15.69 -23.05 31.89
C PRO A 438 15.93 -21.65 32.44
N ASN A 439 15.94 -21.55 33.76
CA ASN A 439 16.49 -20.42 34.46
C ASN A 439 17.95 -20.30 33.98
N PRO A 440 18.35 -19.24 33.25
CA PRO A 440 19.75 -19.02 33.00
C PRO A 440 20.36 -18.50 34.30
N ASN A 441 20.68 -19.40 35.23
CA ASN A 441 21.73 -19.08 36.17
C ASN A 441 23.06 -19.18 35.41
N PRO A 442 23.83 -18.09 35.30
CA PRO A 442 25.05 -18.05 34.50
C PRO A 442 26.11 -18.96 35.11
N ASN A 443 26.87 -19.67 34.28
CA ASN A 443 28.26 -19.89 34.68
C ASN A 443 28.86 -18.49 34.83
N PRO A 444 29.37 -18.10 36.02
CA PRO A 444 29.52 -16.70 36.38
C PRO A 444 30.64 -16.06 35.57
N GLN A 445 30.26 -15.42 34.46
CA GLN A 445 30.84 -14.12 34.19
C GLN A 445 30.28 -13.18 35.25
N PRO A 446 31.12 -12.41 35.95
CA PRO A 446 30.64 -11.54 37.03
C PRO A 446 29.51 -10.69 36.47
N GLU A 447 28.30 -10.85 37.02
CA GLU A 447 27.09 -10.23 36.49
C GLU A 447 27.35 -8.75 36.26
N LYS A 448 27.24 -8.31 35.01
CA LYS A 448 27.35 -6.91 34.65
C LYS A 448 26.21 -6.14 35.29
N LYS A 449 26.50 -5.54 36.44
CA LYS A 449 25.57 -4.77 37.26
C LYS A 449 26.22 -3.44 37.56
N SER A 450 25.50 -2.36 37.25
CA SER A 450 25.82 -1.04 37.81
C SER A 450 25.38 -1.00 39.27
N ASN A 451 26.21 -0.44 40.14
CA ASN A 451 25.91 -0.28 41.55
C ASN A 451 26.23 1.17 41.93
N LEU A 452 25.18 1.98 41.95
CA LEU A 452 25.28 3.42 42.18
C LEU A 452 25.36 3.75 43.66
N TYR A 453 26.22 4.69 44.02
CA TYR A 453 26.38 5.21 45.38
C TYR A 453 26.73 6.70 45.36
N ILE A 454 26.61 7.38 46.50
CA ILE A 454 27.00 8.80 46.62
C ILE A 454 28.51 8.87 46.88
N TYR A 455 29.25 9.54 45.99
CA TYR A 455 30.72 9.57 46.03
C TYR A 455 31.25 10.81 46.74
N GLY A 456 32.01 10.64 47.82
CA GLY A 456 32.67 11.75 48.53
C GLY A 456 31.76 12.49 49.52
N ASN A 457 32.12 13.72 49.86
CA ASN A 457 31.45 14.47 50.92
C ASN A 457 30.03 14.91 50.51
N LYS A 458 29.08 14.69 51.42
CA LYS A 458 27.67 15.07 51.25
C LYS A 458 27.52 16.59 51.39
N PRO A 459 27.03 17.31 50.37
CA PRO A 459 26.89 18.75 50.43
C PRO A 459 25.79 19.20 51.40
N HIS A 460 25.99 20.38 52.00
CA HIS A 460 24.99 21.13 52.75
C HIS A 460 24.82 22.50 52.09
N TYR A 461 23.59 22.88 51.77
CA TYR A 461 23.25 24.18 51.18
C TYR A 461 22.31 24.95 52.10
N THR A 462 22.42 26.28 52.12
CA THR A 462 21.44 27.16 52.76
C THR A 462 20.95 28.17 51.73
N ILE A 463 19.63 28.26 51.55
CA ILE A 463 18.99 29.19 50.60
C ILE A 463 17.74 29.84 51.22
N SER A 464 17.29 30.96 50.69
CA SER A 464 16.05 31.59 51.13
C SER A 464 14.85 31.06 50.35
N VAL A 465 13.64 31.19 50.89
CA VAL A 465 12.40 30.85 50.16
C VAL A 465 12.32 31.63 48.85
N GLY A 466 12.14 30.91 47.75
CA GLY A 466 12.03 31.43 46.39
C GLY A 466 13.36 31.63 45.66
N GLU A 467 14.49 31.20 46.24
CA GLU A 467 15.79 31.19 45.55
C GLU A 467 16.01 29.88 44.78
N SER A 468 16.71 29.98 43.65
CA SER A 468 17.16 28.82 42.87
C SER A 468 18.65 28.58 43.11
N LYS A 469 19.07 27.32 43.24
CA LYS A 469 20.45 26.93 43.49
C LYS A 469 20.81 25.69 42.70
N THR A 470 21.99 25.66 42.08
CA THR A 470 22.55 24.43 41.53
C THR A 470 23.09 23.56 42.65
N VAL A 471 22.52 22.37 42.80
CA VAL A 471 22.92 21.35 43.76
C VAL A 471 23.79 20.34 43.00
N VAL A 472 25.07 20.27 43.37
CA VAL A 472 25.98 19.29 42.80
C VAL A 472 26.06 18.06 43.70
N VAL A 473 25.77 16.88 43.16
CA VAL A 473 25.91 15.59 43.84
C VAL A 473 26.81 14.69 43.01
N ASN A 474 27.87 14.16 43.63
CA ASN A 474 28.75 13.20 42.99
C ASN A 474 28.15 11.80 43.12
N VAL A 475 27.89 11.14 41.99
CA VAL A 475 27.37 9.76 41.97
C VAL A 475 28.44 8.83 41.41
N GLY A 476 28.84 7.86 42.20
CA GLY A 476 29.80 6.81 41.84
C GLY A 476 29.11 5.55 41.35
N ASN A 477 29.80 4.78 40.54
CA ASN A 477 29.40 3.42 40.16
C ASN A 477 30.51 2.44 40.52
N ASN A 478 30.34 1.66 41.59
CA ASN A 478 31.29 0.61 41.99
C ASN A 478 30.89 -0.77 41.45
N GLY A 479 29.89 -0.82 40.57
CA GLY A 479 29.54 -1.98 39.79
C GLY A 479 30.59 -2.30 38.71
N ASN A 480 30.47 -3.47 38.11
CA ASN A 480 31.36 -3.96 37.04
C ASN A 480 30.82 -3.67 35.62
N ASP A 481 29.72 -2.90 35.52
CA ASP A 481 29.17 -2.38 34.27
C ASP A 481 28.77 -0.91 34.38
N SER A 482 28.70 -0.21 33.25
CA SER A 482 28.34 1.22 33.21
C SER A 482 26.85 1.41 33.51
N PHE A 483 26.53 2.44 34.30
CA PHE A 483 25.16 2.90 34.44
C PHE A 483 24.84 3.86 33.30
N VAL A 484 23.72 3.65 32.60
CA VAL A 484 23.17 4.58 31.61
C VAL A 484 21.68 4.74 31.86
N GLY A 485 21.25 5.93 32.26
CA GLY A 485 19.85 6.14 32.63
C GLY A 485 19.58 7.51 33.24
N TYR A 486 18.33 7.74 33.60
CA TYR A 486 17.90 8.94 34.30
C TYR A 486 18.24 8.84 35.79
N LEU A 487 18.90 9.88 36.30
CA LEU A 487 19.07 10.15 37.72
C LEU A 487 18.28 11.41 38.07
N SER A 488 17.51 11.37 39.15
CA SER A 488 16.74 12.50 39.65
C SER A 488 17.14 12.88 41.06
N LEU A 489 17.04 14.16 41.39
CA LEU A 489 17.19 14.67 42.75
C LEU A 489 15.81 14.82 43.38
N SER A 490 15.62 14.23 44.56
CA SER A 490 14.43 14.42 45.37
C SER A 490 14.76 14.97 46.76
N VAL A 491 13.78 15.61 47.39
CA VAL A 491 13.90 16.10 48.77
C VAL A 491 12.85 15.54 49.71
N TYR A 492 13.27 15.37 50.97
CA TYR A 492 12.52 14.79 52.07
C TYR A 492 12.59 15.69 53.29
N LYS A 493 11.47 15.86 53.99
CA LYS A 493 11.40 16.70 55.18
C LYS A 493 11.73 15.94 56.46
N ASP A 494 11.25 14.69 56.59
CA ASP A 494 11.48 13.83 57.77
C ASP A 494 11.68 12.35 57.35
N ASP A 495 12.25 11.53 58.25
CA ASP A 495 12.63 10.12 58.00
C ASP A 495 11.46 9.16 57.74
N ASN A 496 10.23 9.61 58.00
CA ASN A 496 8.99 8.85 57.79
C ASN A 496 8.11 9.42 56.66
N ASP A 497 8.61 10.38 55.87
CA ASP A 497 7.83 10.99 54.80
C ASP A 497 7.85 10.12 53.53
N ALA A 498 6.69 9.58 53.15
CA ALA A 498 6.52 8.76 51.95
C ALA A 498 6.50 9.59 50.65
N TYR A 499 6.46 10.92 50.76
CA TYR A 499 6.39 11.82 49.61
C TYR A 499 7.75 12.46 49.31
N SER A 500 8.32 12.09 48.16
CA SER A 500 9.50 12.76 47.62
C SER A 500 9.06 13.80 46.59
N THR A 501 9.44 15.07 46.75
CA THR A 501 9.30 16.04 45.66
C THR A 501 10.47 15.86 44.70
N LEU A 502 10.21 15.43 43.47
CA LEU A 502 11.22 15.39 42.41
C LEU A 502 11.53 16.82 41.99
N VAL A 503 12.81 17.18 42.07
CA VAL A 503 13.28 18.55 41.86
C VAL A 503 13.78 18.74 40.43
N ASP A 504 14.58 17.80 39.94
CA ASP A 504 15.21 17.84 38.63
C ASP A 504 15.63 16.42 38.22
N GLU A 505 15.77 16.18 36.92
CA GLU A 505 16.23 14.91 36.38
C GLU A 505 17.21 15.07 35.21
N GLN A 506 18.18 14.16 35.14
CA GLN A 506 19.23 14.17 34.14
C GLN A 506 19.48 12.76 33.61
N TYR A 507 19.54 12.62 32.28
CA TYR A 507 20.05 11.41 31.64
C TYR A 507 21.59 11.42 31.61
N THR A 508 22.23 10.37 32.10
CA THR A 508 23.69 10.33 32.18
C THR A 508 24.27 8.93 32.04
N LEU A 509 25.59 8.90 31.82
CA LEU A 509 26.42 7.70 31.83
C LEU A 509 27.47 7.83 32.94
N ILE A 510 27.59 6.79 33.77
CA ILE A 510 28.62 6.64 34.80
C ILE A 510 29.29 5.28 34.61
N GLY A 511 30.52 5.29 34.10
CA GLY A 511 31.30 4.08 33.85
C GLY A 511 31.59 3.28 35.12
N ALA A 512 31.78 1.96 34.98
CA ALA A 512 32.22 1.09 36.07
C ALA A 512 33.54 1.58 36.69
N GLY A 513 33.56 1.81 38.00
CA GLY A 513 34.72 2.35 38.74
C GLY A 513 34.90 3.87 38.67
N TYR A 514 34.02 4.59 37.95
CA TYR A 514 34.06 6.05 37.83
C TYR A 514 32.96 6.68 38.69
N TYR A 515 33.15 7.95 39.03
CA TYR A 515 32.09 8.81 39.55
C TYR A 515 31.91 10.03 38.66
N ARG A 516 30.73 10.63 38.74
CA ARG A 516 30.38 11.82 37.97
C ARG A 516 29.72 12.86 38.88
N PRO A 517 30.19 14.11 38.88
CA PRO A 517 29.44 15.23 39.44
C PRO A 517 28.19 15.48 38.59
N LEU A 518 27.02 15.45 39.22
CA LEU A 518 25.74 15.76 38.60
C LEU A 518 25.22 17.06 39.17
N GLU A 519 24.81 17.97 38.29
CA GLU A 519 24.32 19.29 38.66
C GLU A 519 22.80 19.32 38.48
N PHE A 520 22.08 19.49 39.58
CA PHE A 520 20.62 19.57 39.60
C PHE A 520 20.17 21.00 39.90
N SER A 521 19.21 21.51 39.14
CA SER A 521 18.64 22.83 39.39
C SER A 521 17.58 22.77 40.50
N PHE A 522 17.97 23.13 41.72
CA PHE A 522 17.07 23.16 42.86
C PHE A 522 16.28 24.48 42.91
N LYS A 523 14.95 24.40 42.82
CA LYS A 523 14.04 25.54 42.91
C LYS A 523 13.02 25.31 44.02
N ASN A 524 13.03 26.14 45.05
CA ASN A 524 12.31 25.88 46.30
C ASN A 524 11.01 26.67 46.48
N TYR A 525 10.39 27.13 45.39
CA TYR A 525 9.25 28.05 45.44
C TYR A 525 8.06 27.54 46.27
N ASN A 526 7.94 26.22 46.44
CA ASN A 526 6.82 25.58 47.14
C ASN A 526 7.26 24.84 48.43
N LEU A 527 8.50 25.01 48.87
CA LEU A 527 9.00 24.39 50.10
C LEU A 527 9.00 25.41 51.23
N ALA A 528 8.38 25.03 52.36
CA ALA A 528 8.36 25.85 53.56
C ALA A 528 9.79 26.02 54.13
N PRO A 529 10.04 27.08 54.92
CA PRO A 529 11.27 27.18 55.71
C PRO A 529 11.47 25.92 56.56
N GLY A 530 12.70 25.41 56.58
CA GLY A 530 13.04 24.15 57.25
C GLY A 530 14.26 23.47 56.66
N GLU A 531 14.74 22.41 57.31
CA GLU A 531 15.81 21.56 56.80
C GLU A 531 15.24 20.37 56.02
N TYR A 532 15.90 20.03 54.92
CA TYR A 532 15.51 18.95 54.03
C TYR A 532 16.71 18.06 53.71
N ARG A 533 16.46 16.75 53.61
CA ARG A 533 17.44 15.76 53.13
C ARG A 533 17.33 15.64 51.62
N LEU A 534 18.46 15.54 50.94
CA LEU A 534 18.55 15.27 49.51
C LEU A 534 18.73 13.76 49.28
N ALA A 535 18.06 13.20 48.28
CA ALA A 535 18.37 11.85 47.77
C ALA A 535 18.46 11.87 46.25
N VAL A 536 19.33 11.02 45.70
CA VAL A 536 19.41 10.78 44.27
C VAL A 536 18.75 9.44 43.97
N ASN A 537 17.89 9.43 42.96
CA ASN A 537 17.13 8.24 42.56
C ASN A 537 17.46 7.88 41.11
N TYR A 538 17.46 6.59 40.80
CA TYR A 538 17.60 6.09 39.44
C TYR A 538 16.30 5.45 38.96
N LYS A 539 15.98 5.68 37.69
CA LYS A 539 14.70 5.22 37.10
C LYS A 539 14.74 3.72 36.78
N VAL A 540 13.80 2.96 37.30
CA VAL A 540 13.57 1.54 37.02
C VAL A 540 12.13 1.37 36.53
N GLY A 541 11.96 1.10 35.23
CA GLY A 541 10.64 1.14 34.59
C GLY A 541 10.02 2.55 34.65
N ASN A 542 8.83 2.65 35.24
CA ASN A 542 8.14 3.93 35.48
C ASN A 542 8.30 4.47 36.91
N THR A 543 9.11 3.81 37.75
CA THR A 543 9.31 4.18 39.16
C THR A 543 10.73 4.63 39.42
N TYR A 544 10.93 5.53 40.37
CA TYR A 544 12.26 5.93 40.82
C TYR A 544 12.65 5.11 42.04
N LYS A 545 13.87 4.55 42.03
CA LYS A 545 14.45 3.86 43.18
C LYS A 545 15.58 4.71 43.75
N ALA A 546 15.50 5.02 45.04
CA ALA A 546 16.54 5.77 45.73
C ALA A 546 17.86 4.98 45.75
N ILE A 547 18.97 5.67 45.51
CA ILE A 547 20.25 5.23 46.05
C ILE A 547 20.08 5.28 47.56
N GLN A 548 20.30 4.16 48.26
CA GLN A 548 19.93 3.98 49.68
C GLN A 548 20.69 4.90 50.66
N GLU A 549 21.49 5.84 50.16
CA GLU A 549 22.29 6.76 50.93
C GLU A 549 21.83 8.20 50.72
N GLN A 550 21.71 8.95 51.81
CA GLN A 550 21.42 10.38 51.77
C GLN A 550 22.48 11.13 50.94
N ALA A 551 22.03 11.89 49.95
CA ALA A 551 22.87 12.63 49.01
C ALA A 551 23.34 13.99 49.52
N GLY A 552 22.75 14.52 50.60
CA GLY A 552 23.09 15.85 51.15
C GLY A 552 21.96 16.43 52.00
N THR A 553 22.07 17.71 52.36
CA THR A 553 21.02 18.49 53.03
C THR A 553 20.86 19.87 52.42
N ILE A 554 19.66 20.45 52.55
CA ILE A 554 19.40 21.84 52.19
C ILE A 554 18.49 22.52 53.22
N THR A 555 18.89 23.68 53.71
CA THR A 555 18.16 24.49 54.69
C THR A 555 17.53 25.69 54.00
N ILE A 556 16.21 25.83 54.13
CA ILE A 556 15.42 26.92 53.55
C ILE A 556 15.09 27.93 54.63
N LYS A 557 15.49 29.20 54.45
CA LYS A 557 15.26 30.32 55.38
C LYS A 557 14.14 31.26 54.92
N GLU A 558 13.44 31.87 55.88
CA GLU A 558 12.46 32.92 55.60
C GLU A 558 13.10 34.16 54.99
N LYS A 559 12.37 34.83 54.08
CA LYS A 559 12.84 36.01 53.38
C LYS A 559 12.59 37.26 54.24
N THR A 560 13.62 37.81 54.88
CA THR A 560 13.52 39.08 55.60
C THR A 560 13.28 40.26 54.64
N PRO A 561 12.27 41.13 54.87
CA PRO A 561 11.97 42.25 53.97
C PRO A 561 12.92 43.45 54.21
N GLN A 562 13.49 44.02 53.14
CA GLN A 562 14.20 45.30 53.17
C GLN A 562 13.38 46.45 52.53
N PRO A 563 13.54 47.70 53.01
CA PRO A 563 12.55 48.77 52.88
C PRO A 563 12.68 49.62 51.60
N LYS A 564 11.58 50.33 51.30
CA LYS A 564 11.28 51.08 50.07
C LYS A 564 11.75 52.54 50.15
N PRO A 565 12.30 53.14 49.07
CA PRO A 565 12.26 54.61 48.90
C PRO A 565 11.65 55.10 47.56
N GLU A 566 11.21 56.37 47.62
CA GLU A 566 10.41 57.19 46.69
C GLU A 566 11.20 57.91 45.53
N PRO A 567 10.56 58.66 44.59
CA PRO A 567 11.00 58.79 43.19
C PRO A 567 11.66 60.13 42.69
N LYS A 568 12.52 59.97 41.65
CA LYS A 568 12.95 60.84 40.48
C LYS A 568 13.74 62.17 40.70
N PRO A 569 14.75 62.52 39.85
CA PRO A 569 14.61 62.91 38.42
C PRO A 569 15.75 62.49 37.41
N LYS A 570 15.53 62.75 36.08
CA LYS A 570 16.36 62.48 34.84
C LYS A 570 17.50 63.52 34.59
N PRO A 571 18.44 63.46 33.57
CA PRO A 571 18.60 62.56 32.36
C PRO A 571 20.06 62.11 31.87
N GLN A 572 20.11 61.03 31.04
CA GLN A 572 21.06 60.57 29.93
C GLN A 572 22.60 60.36 30.12
N PRO A 573 23.32 59.52 29.30
CA PRO A 573 22.93 58.53 28.26
C PRO A 573 23.65 57.12 28.27
N GLU A 574 23.21 56.23 27.34
CA GLU A 574 23.76 54.91 26.86
C GLU A 574 23.51 53.63 27.69
N PRO A 575 23.47 52.38 27.11
CA PRO A 575 23.41 51.92 25.71
C PRO A 575 22.15 51.05 25.40
N LYS A 576 21.97 50.69 24.13
CA LYS A 576 20.84 49.91 23.58
C LYS A 576 20.75 48.51 24.25
N PRO A 577 19.60 48.06 24.81
CA PRO A 577 19.47 46.71 25.34
C PRO A 577 19.30 45.68 24.22
N GLU A 578 20.01 44.56 24.35
CA GLU A 578 19.74 43.31 23.64
C GLU A 578 18.29 42.84 23.89
N PRO A 579 17.61 42.22 22.91
CA PRO A 579 16.26 41.75 23.07
C PRO A 579 16.20 40.67 24.16
N LYS A 580 15.42 40.90 25.21
CA LYS A 580 15.05 39.86 26.17
C LYS A 580 14.30 38.74 25.44
N PRO A 581 14.60 37.46 25.72
CA PRO A 581 13.83 36.36 25.15
C PRO A 581 12.37 36.45 25.61
N GLU A 582 11.45 36.50 24.65
CA GLU A 582 10.02 36.41 24.93
C GLU A 582 9.73 35.09 25.65
N LYS A 583 8.95 35.17 26.73
CA LYS A 583 8.52 33.98 27.46
C LYS A 583 7.65 33.14 26.53
N LYS A 584 8.08 31.91 26.25
CA LYS A 584 7.30 30.90 25.53
C LYS A 584 6.04 30.59 26.32
N THR A 585 4.89 30.67 25.67
CA THR A 585 3.57 30.46 26.23
C THR A 585 2.74 29.68 25.22
N CYS A 586 2.15 28.59 25.66
CA CYS A 586 1.21 27.80 24.88
C CYS A 586 -0.22 28.15 25.33
N VAL A 587 -1.08 28.55 24.38
CA VAL A 587 -2.47 28.94 24.70
C VAL A 587 -3.41 28.20 23.76
N LEU A 588 -3.95 27.07 24.22
CA LEU A 588 -4.92 26.28 23.47
C LEU A 588 -6.35 26.83 23.57
N TYR A 589 -7.12 26.70 22.50
CA TYR A 589 -8.53 27.11 22.41
C TYR A 589 -9.31 26.22 21.43
N ILE A 590 -10.65 26.27 21.46
CA ILE A 590 -11.49 25.58 20.46
C ILE A 590 -11.66 26.52 19.26
N CYS A 591 -11.25 26.09 18.08
CA CYS A 591 -11.38 26.86 16.84
C CYS A 591 -12.57 26.34 16.02
N GLY A 592 -13.15 27.13 15.11
CA GLY A 592 -14.23 26.66 14.23
C GLY A 592 -15.59 26.44 14.90
N GLU A 593 -16.52 25.82 14.16
CA GLU A 593 -17.88 25.52 14.63
C GLU A 593 -17.88 24.35 15.63
N LYS A 594 -18.82 24.36 16.58
CA LYS A 594 -18.92 23.33 17.63
C LYS A 594 -19.84 22.19 17.17
N PRO A 595 -19.30 21.02 16.80
CA PRO A 595 -20.11 19.96 16.23
C PRO A 595 -21.11 19.38 17.24
N GLN A 596 -22.23 18.90 16.72
CA GLN A 596 -23.30 18.25 17.48
C GLN A 596 -23.39 16.80 17.02
N TYR A 597 -23.23 15.85 17.94
CA TYR A 597 -23.25 14.42 17.65
C TYR A 597 -24.48 13.78 18.27
N THR A 598 -25.13 12.87 17.53
CA THR A 598 -26.11 11.93 18.10
C THR A 598 -25.60 10.52 17.87
N VAL A 599 -25.38 9.79 18.96
CA VAL A 599 -24.77 8.46 18.92
C VAL A 599 -25.70 7.47 19.60
N ARG A 600 -25.89 6.30 19.00
CA ARG A 600 -26.66 5.22 19.62
C ARG A 600 -25.83 4.55 20.70
N ASP A 601 -26.47 4.17 21.81
CA ASP A 601 -25.84 3.55 22.98
C ASP A 601 -25.00 2.28 22.68
N ASN A 602 -25.21 1.64 21.53
CA ASN A 602 -24.47 0.46 21.06
C ASN A 602 -23.46 0.71 19.93
N GLN A 603 -23.17 1.97 19.57
CA GLN A 603 -22.31 2.33 18.44
C GLN A 603 -20.99 2.98 18.91
N ARG A 604 -19.86 2.57 18.32
CA ARG A 604 -18.60 3.34 18.41
C ARG A 604 -18.67 4.50 17.42
N SER A 605 -18.23 5.68 17.84
CA SER A 605 -18.28 6.86 17.00
C SER A 605 -17.03 7.70 17.18
N THR A 606 -16.54 8.27 16.09
CA THR A 606 -15.44 9.24 16.11
C THR A 606 -16.03 10.63 16.32
N ILE A 607 -15.57 11.29 17.37
CA ILE A 607 -15.86 12.69 17.67
C ILE A 607 -14.66 13.50 17.19
N VAL A 608 -14.90 14.46 16.31
CA VAL A 608 -13.87 15.38 15.85
C VAL A 608 -14.10 16.71 16.55
N VAL A 609 -13.04 17.28 17.12
CA VAL A 609 -13.07 18.61 17.71
C VAL A 609 -11.88 19.40 17.19
N HIS A 610 -12.08 20.70 17.04
CA HIS A 610 -11.09 21.57 16.42
C HIS A 610 -10.33 22.34 17.50
N VAL A 611 -9.03 22.06 17.65
CA VAL A 611 -8.19 22.67 18.69
C VAL A 611 -7.13 23.54 18.04
N GLY A 612 -7.09 24.81 18.44
CA GLY A 612 -6.11 25.79 17.97
C GLY A 612 -5.11 26.19 19.05
N ASN A 613 -3.96 26.72 18.64
CA ASN A 613 -2.97 27.31 19.55
C ASN A 613 -2.68 28.77 19.16
N LYS A 614 -3.00 29.71 20.06
CA LYS A 614 -2.76 31.15 19.90
C LYS A 614 -1.58 31.68 20.73
N GLY A 615 -0.80 30.79 21.32
CA GLY A 615 0.44 31.12 22.04
C GLY A 615 1.59 31.45 21.10
N ASN A 616 2.79 31.63 21.66
CA ASN A 616 4.04 31.84 20.90
C ASN A 616 4.99 30.63 20.98
N ASP A 617 4.52 29.48 21.48
CA ASP A 617 5.20 28.18 21.41
C ASP A 617 4.20 27.05 21.11
N SER A 618 4.65 26.01 20.42
CA SER A 618 3.81 24.87 20.04
C SER A 618 3.47 24.00 21.24
N TYR A 619 2.24 23.49 21.31
CA TYR A 619 1.87 22.46 22.28
C TYR A 619 2.29 21.09 21.78
N ALA A 620 3.06 20.32 22.55
CA ALA A 620 3.33 18.91 22.26
C ALA A 620 2.97 18.08 23.50
N GLY A 621 1.85 17.37 23.45
CA GLY A 621 1.35 16.65 24.62
C GLY A 621 0.05 15.90 24.35
N TYR A 622 -0.44 15.21 25.37
CA TYR A 622 -1.72 14.52 25.30
C TYR A 622 -2.89 15.50 25.42
N LEU A 623 -3.88 15.32 24.56
CA LEU A 623 -5.21 15.91 24.68
C LEU A 623 -6.18 14.78 25.08
N SER A 624 -7.09 15.06 26.00
CA SER A 624 -8.14 14.12 26.40
C SER A 624 -9.52 14.73 26.15
N LEU A 625 -10.50 13.88 25.83
CA LEU A 625 -11.90 14.29 25.67
C LEU A 625 -12.71 13.85 26.88
N SER A 626 -13.47 14.78 27.46
CA SER A 626 -14.36 14.53 28.60
C SER A 626 -15.81 14.89 28.26
N ALA A 627 -16.76 14.09 28.74
CA ALA A 627 -18.20 14.36 28.62
C ALA A 627 -18.83 14.76 29.96
N TYR A 628 -19.74 15.74 29.91
CA TYR A 628 -20.41 16.34 31.07
C TYR A 628 -21.92 16.38 30.85
N GLN A 629 -22.70 15.82 31.76
CA GLN A 629 -24.16 15.75 31.65
C GLN A 629 -24.88 16.99 32.24
N ASN A 630 -24.21 17.77 33.11
CA ASN A 630 -24.70 18.99 33.76
C ASN A 630 -23.58 20.05 33.84
N ASP A 631 -23.95 21.33 34.06
CA ASP A 631 -23.04 22.51 34.06
C ASP A 631 -21.97 22.54 35.18
N ASP A 632 -21.97 21.57 36.10
CA ASP A 632 -21.15 21.59 37.33
C ASP A 632 -19.77 20.93 37.24
N ASN A 633 -19.30 20.49 36.06
CA ASN A 633 -17.94 19.94 35.83
C ASN A 633 -17.45 18.79 36.76
N LYS A 634 -18.32 18.21 37.60
CA LYS A 634 -17.93 17.29 38.70
C LYS A 634 -17.97 15.79 38.37
N GLN A 635 -18.57 15.37 37.26
CA GLN A 635 -18.55 13.98 36.77
C GLN A 635 -18.09 13.95 35.31
N ALA A 636 -16.78 13.96 35.11
CA ALA A 636 -16.16 13.86 33.79
C ALA A 636 -15.76 12.40 33.51
N THR A 637 -16.34 11.77 32.49
CA THR A 637 -15.80 10.50 31.97
C THR A 637 -14.78 10.83 30.89
N ILE A 638 -13.50 10.43 31.09
CA ILE A 638 -12.49 10.49 30.03
C ILE A 638 -12.83 9.43 29.00
N LEU A 639 -13.08 9.88 27.76
CA LEU A 639 -13.55 9.02 26.68
C LEU A 639 -12.38 8.47 25.85
N ASP A 640 -11.33 9.26 25.66
CA ASP A 640 -10.14 8.92 24.85
C ASP A 640 -8.98 9.92 25.10
N GLU A 641 -7.74 9.54 24.79
CA GLU A 641 -6.52 10.38 24.90
C GLU A 641 -5.63 10.25 23.65
N ASN A 642 -5.28 11.38 23.03
CA ASN A 642 -4.43 11.41 21.84
C ASN A 642 -3.23 12.35 22.00
N TYR A 643 -2.04 11.89 21.61
CA TYR A 643 -0.83 12.71 21.61
C TYR A 643 -0.75 13.55 20.34
N LEU A 644 -0.63 14.87 20.47
CA LEU A 644 -0.64 15.76 19.32
C LEU A 644 0.30 16.95 19.49
N LEU A 645 0.87 17.39 18.36
CA LEU A 645 1.57 18.67 18.22
C LEU A 645 0.60 19.72 17.65
N VAL A 646 0.26 20.77 18.41
CA VAL A 646 -0.53 21.92 17.92
C VAL A 646 0.38 23.13 17.76
N ASN A 647 0.74 23.43 16.52
CA ASN A 647 1.63 24.54 16.18
C ASN A 647 0.98 25.90 16.42
N VAL A 648 1.81 26.91 16.72
CA VAL A 648 1.38 28.31 16.83
C VAL A 648 0.62 28.74 15.58
N GLY A 649 -0.58 29.31 15.77
CA GLY A 649 -1.44 29.80 14.69
C GLY A 649 -2.21 28.72 13.93
N ALA A 650 -2.00 27.43 14.23
CA ALA A 650 -2.74 26.34 13.60
C ALA A 650 -4.07 26.08 14.33
N CYS A 651 -5.08 25.70 13.56
CA CYS A 651 -6.30 25.02 14.02
C CYS A 651 -6.24 23.59 13.49
N LYS A 652 -6.33 22.58 14.37
CA LYS A 652 -6.19 21.17 14.00
C LYS A 652 -7.42 20.37 14.40
N ASP A 653 -7.79 19.44 13.54
CA ASP A 653 -8.79 18.43 13.84
C ASP A 653 -8.18 17.40 14.78
N VAL A 654 -8.85 17.18 15.90
CA VAL A 654 -8.48 16.19 16.90
C VAL A 654 -9.61 15.17 16.97
N GLU A 655 -9.31 13.96 16.53
CA GLU A 655 -10.25 12.86 16.57
C GLU A 655 -10.17 12.15 17.92
N PHE A 656 -11.32 11.79 18.46
CA PHE A 656 -11.46 11.00 19.67
C PHE A 656 -12.48 9.89 19.42
N THR A 657 -12.11 8.65 19.72
CA THR A 657 -13.01 7.51 19.53
C THR A 657 -13.79 7.27 20.82
N ILE A 658 -15.11 7.44 20.77
CA ILE A 658 -15.97 7.22 21.93
C ILE A 658 -16.69 5.88 21.82
N ALA A 659 -16.71 5.15 22.94
CA ALA A 659 -17.56 3.98 23.13
C ALA A 659 -18.82 4.42 23.88
N ALA A 660 -19.93 4.60 23.16
CA ALA A 660 -21.17 5.15 23.70
C ALA A 660 -21.80 4.29 24.81
N ASN A 661 -21.46 3.00 24.89
CA ASN A 661 -21.87 2.08 25.95
C ASN A 661 -21.36 2.47 27.35
N LYS A 662 -20.39 3.39 27.44
CA LYS A 662 -19.90 3.94 28.71
C LYS A 662 -20.69 5.15 29.20
N LEU A 663 -21.62 5.68 28.40
CA LEU A 663 -22.44 6.85 28.72
C LEU A 663 -23.92 6.45 28.77
N LYS A 664 -24.67 6.98 29.75
CA LYS A 664 -26.12 6.76 29.83
C LYS A 664 -26.85 7.57 28.75
N LYS A 665 -28.03 7.12 28.34
CA LYS A 665 -28.93 7.90 27.47
C LYS A 665 -29.12 9.32 28.04
N GLY A 666 -28.92 10.34 27.21
CA GLY A 666 -28.92 11.73 27.65
C GLY A 666 -28.08 12.66 26.77
N GLU A 667 -28.12 13.96 27.07
CA GLU A 667 -27.32 14.98 26.39
C GLU A 667 -26.08 15.33 27.23
N TYR A 668 -24.95 15.54 26.55
CA TYR A 668 -23.65 15.82 27.14
C TYR A 668 -22.99 16.98 26.42
N LYS A 669 -22.29 17.82 27.17
CA LYS A 669 -21.32 18.78 26.66
C LYS A 669 -19.95 18.10 26.66
N LEU A 670 -19.17 18.31 25.61
CA LEU A 670 -17.82 17.77 25.51
C LEU A 670 -16.78 18.87 25.72
N ALA A 671 -15.74 18.59 26.51
CA ALA A 671 -14.59 19.47 26.68
C ALA A 671 -13.28 18.73 26.39
N VAL A 672 -12.32 19.46 25.85
CA VAL A 672 -10.96 18.98 25.63
C VAL A 672 -10.08 19.44 26.78
N ASN A 673 -9.30 18.54 27.37
CA ASN A 673 -8.32 18.86 28.39
C ASN A 673 -6.91 18.64 27.87
N TYR A 674 -6.00 19.52 28.24
CA TYR A 674 -4.57 19.44 27.93
C TYR A 674 -3.76 19.41 29.23
N LYS A 675 -2.53 18.91 29.19
CA LYS A 675 -1.62 18.99 30.34
C LYS A 675 -0.94 20.34 30.34
N ASP A 676 -1.03 21.07 31.44
CA ASP A 676 -0.24 22.29 31.62
C ASP A 676 1.26 21.95 31.83
N GLU A 677 2.09 22.99 31.96
CA GLU A 677 3.55 22.86 32.17
C GLU A 677 3.92 22.04 33.43
N ASN A 678 2.94 21.79 34.32
CA ASN A 678 3.09 20.99 35.54
C ASN A 678 2.48 19.58 35.41
N GLY A 679 2.05 19.19 34.21
CA GLY A 679 1.46 17.87 33.94
C GLY A 679 0.01 17.71 34.41
N ASN A 680 -0.63 18.78 34.91
CA ASN A 680 -2.01 18.73 35.38
C ASN A 680 -2.98 18.91 34.21
N TYR A 681 -4.06 18.12 34.18
CA TYR A 681 -5.11 18.31 33.19
C TYR A 681 -5.87 19.61 33.45
N LYS A 682 -5.83 20.50 32.46
CA LYS A 682 -6.58 21.74 32.41
C LYS A 682 -7.54 21.70 31.23
N ALA A 683 -8.81 21.95 31.50
CA ALA A 683 -9.82 22.06 30.46
C ALA A 683 -9.57 23.31 29.61
N ILE A 684 -9.74 23.19 28.30
CA ILE A 684 -9.96 24.36 27.46
C ILE A 684 -11.31 24.96 27.91
N PRO A 685 -11.38 26.25 28.29
CA PRO A 685 -12.58 26.83 28.90
C PRO A 685 -13.84 26.80 28.02
N GLU A 686 -13.68 26.55 26.72
CA GLU A 686 -14.76 26.54 25.75
C GLU A 686 -15.27 25.13 25.49
N GLN A 687 -16.60 24.97 25.42
CA GLN A 687 -17.22 23.72 24.99
C GLN A 687 -16.72 23.33 23.59
N ALA A 688 -16.25 22.10 23.44
CA ALA A 688 -15.67 21.57 22.21
C ALA A 688 -16.73 20.99 21.26
N ALA A 689 -17.76 20.33 21.80
CA ALA A 689 -18.87 19.75 21.03
C ALA A 689 -20.07 19.45 21.94
N SER A 690 -21.21 19.05 21.38
CA SER A 690 -22.30 18.39 22.14
C SER A 690 -22.50 16.96 21.66
N LEU A 691 -22.97 16.09 22.56
CA LEU A 691 -23.23 14.68 22.29
C LEU A 691 -24.57 14.26 22.89
N LYS A 692 -25.44 13.64 22.08
CA LYS A 692 -26.70 13.05 22.51
C LYS A 692 -26.65 11.54 22.36
N ILE A 693 -26.85 10.81 23.45
CA ILE A 693 -26.97 9.35 23.45
C ILE A 693 -28.45 8.96 23.37
N ILE A 694 -28.82 8.16 22.35
CA ILE A 694 -30.19 7.66 22.12
C ILE A 694 -30.24 6.12 22.20
N GLY A 695 -31.40 5.57 22.59
CA GLY A 695 -31.65 4.12 22.63
C GLY A 695 -32.32 3.59 21.35
N ASN A 696 -32.31 2.27 21.15
CA ASN A 696 -32.96 1.60 20.02
C ASN A 696 -34.45 1.35 20.30
N GLU A 697 -35.35 2.17 19.76
CA GLU A 697 -36.78 1.83 19.65
C GLU A 697 -37.31 2.08 18.22
N PRO A 698 -38.31 1.30 17.75
CA PRO A 698 -39.00 1.51 16.48
C PRO A 698 -40.08 2.59 16.61
N ASN A 699 -40.19 3.47 15.63
CA ASN A 699 -41.11 4.61 15.64
C ASN A 699 -42.54 4.20 15.19
N PRO A 700 -43.60 4.44 15.99
CA PRO A 700 -44.97 4.58 15.48
C PRO A 700 -45.25 6.07 15.17
N ASN A 701 -45.64 6.34 13.92
CA ASN A 701 -46.00 7.69 13.44
C ASN A 701 -47.48 8.03 13.82
N PRO A 702 -48.03 9.21 13.48
CA PRO A 702 -48.23 10.37 14.38
C PRO A 702 -49.70 10.83 14.47
N ASP A 703 -50.10 11.62 15.47
CA ASP A 703 -51.08 12.69 15.21
C ASP A 703 -51.12 13.80 16.26
N ILE A 704 -51.67 14.93 15.81
CA ILE A 704 -52.17 16.15 16.46
C ILE A 704 -51.20 17.36 16.57
N THR A 705 -51.47 18.33 15.70
CA THR A 705 -50.98 19.73 15.61
C THR A 705 -51.91 20.70 16.39
N PRO A 706 -51.78 22.06 16.40
CA PRO A 706 -50.71 22.97 15.97
C PRO A 706 -50.33 24.08 17.01
N THR A 707 -49.20 24.75 16.83
CA THR A 707 -49.05 26.20 17.12
C THR A 707 -47.98 26.81 16.20
N PRO A 708 -48.07 28.11 15.83
CA PRO A 708 -47.55 28.62 14.57
C PRO A 708 -46.05 28.96 14.56
N LYS A 709 -45.47 28.72 13.37
CA LYS A 709 -44.09 28.89 12.90
C LYS A 709 -43.34 30.16 13.37
N PRO A 710 -42.05 30.00 13.73
CA PRO A 710 -40.95 30.78 13.18
C PRO A 710 -40.44 30.12 11.87
N LYS A 711 -39.93 30.95 10.95
CA LYS A 711 -39.57 30.63 9.56
C LYS A 711 -38.77 29.32 9.36
N PRO A 712 -38.98 28.60 8.25
CA PRO A 712 -38.23 27.38 7.96
C PRO A 712 -36.74 27.67 7.76
N GLN A 713 -35.88 27.03 8.55
CA GLN A 713 -34.51 26.75 8.16
C GLN A 713 -34.52 25.51 7.25
N PRO A 714 -33.71 25.49 6.18
CA PRO A 714 -33.66 24.37 5.25
C PRO A 714 -33.20 23.09 5.97
N LYS A 715 -33.91 21.98 5.75
CA LYS A 715 -33.41 20.63 6.10
C LYS A 715 -32.06 20.41 5.40
N PRO A 716 -31.05 19.82 6.05
CA PRO A 716 -29.86 19.34 5.35
C PRO A 716 -30.31 18.34 4.28
N GLU A 717 -30.10 18.71 3.03
CA GLU A 717 -30.37 17.86 1.88
C GLU A 717 -29.36 16.71 1.93
N VAL A 718 -29.83 15.48 2.16
CA VAL A 718 -28.98 14.28 2.05
C VAL A 718 -28.57 14.16 0.60
N LYS A 719 -27.30 14.41 0.29
CA LYS A 719 -26.78 14.25 -1.07
C LYS A 719 -26.92 12.76 -1.49
N PRO A 720 -27.54 12.46 -2.63
CA PRO A 720 -27.88 11.09 -3.02
C PRO A 720 -26.66 10.23 -3.37
N PHE A 721 -25.55 10.83 -3.78
CA PHE A 721 -24.25 10.17 -3.92
C PHE A 721 -23.11 11.17 -3.61
N ASP A 722 -21.93 10.64 -3.25
CA ASP A 722 -20.74 11.43 -2.96
C ASP A 722 -19.51 10.82 -3.65
N MET A 723 -19.09 11.44 -4.75
CA MET A 723 -18.05 10.93 -5.64
C MET A 723 -16.73 11.62 -5.38
N VAL A 724 -15.76 10.83 -4.93
CA VAL A 724 -14.46 11.33 -4.49
C VAL A 724 -13.36 10.79 -5.38
N VAL A 725 -12.69 11.69 -6.08
CA VAL A 725 -11.47 11.35 -6.82
C VAL A 725 -10.32 11.24 -5.83
N ALA A 726 -9.74 10.04 -5.76
CA ALA A 726 -8.73 9.69 -4.77
C ALA A 726 -7.46 10.54 -4.88
N LEU A 727 -7.02 10.80 -6.10
CA LEU A 727 -5.79 11.52 -6.43
C LEU A 727 -6.01 12.34 -7.69
N LYS A 728 -5.38 13.52 -7.75
CA LYS A 728 -5.44 14.39 -8.91
C LYS A 728 -4.76 13.72 -10.11
N THR A 729 -5.47 13.61 -11.23
CA THR A 729 -4.94 12.99 -12.47
C THR A 729 -4.19 14.02 -13.31
N PHE A 730 -3.05 13.64 -13.89
CA PHE A 730 -2.31 14.48 -14.85
C PHE A 730 -2.21 13.77 -16.20
N ALA A 731 -2.62 14.45 -17.26
CA ALA A 731 -2.60 13.95 -18.63
C ALA A 731 -1.89 14.93 -19.57
N ASN A 732 -1.27 14.42 -20.63
CA ASN A 732 -0.68 15.22 -21.70
C ASN A 732 -1.11 14.66 -23.05
N ALA A 733 -1.42 15.53 -24.00
CA ALA A 733 -1.70 15.16 -25.38
C ALA A 733 -1.20 16.24 -26.34
N ASP A 734 -0.90 15.88 -27.57
CA ASP A 734 -0.76 16.85 -28.64
C ASP A 734 -2.13 17.33 -29.14
N GLU A 735 -2.18 18.54 -29.72
CA GLU A 735 -3.36 19.07 -30.41
C GLU A 735 -3.86 18.04 -31.47
N GLY A 736 -5.11 17.59 -31.33
CA GLY A 736 -5.73 16.57 -32.19
C GLY A 736 -5.41 15.09 -31.86
N GLU A 737 -4.68 14.81 -30.78
CA GLU A 737 -4.37 13.43 -30.36
C GLU A 737 -5.46 12.83 -29.46
N HIS A 738 -5.85 11.56 -29.69
CA HIS A 738 -6.70 10.83 -28.73
C HIS A 738 -5.86 10.14 -27.66
N ILE A 739 -6.24 10.31 -26.39
CA ILE A 739 -5.52 9.73 -25.24
C ILE A 739 -6.50 9.00 -24.30
N LYS A 740 -5.95 8.18 -23.40
CA LYS A 740 -6.69 7.58 -22.28
C LYS A 740 -6.41 8.34 -20.99
N ILE A 741 -7.44 8.65 -20.21
CA ILE A 741 -7.31 9.42 -18.97
C ILE A 741 -7.85 8.60 -17.79
N PRO A 742 -7.00 8.12 -16.87
CA PRO A 742 -7.43 7.29 -15.75
C PRO A 742 -7.90 8.11 -14.54
N PHE A 743 -8.93 7.64 -13.83
CA PHE A 743 -9.38 8.19 -12.55
C PHE A 743 -9.68 7.06 -11.55
N SER A 744 -9.23 7.21 -10.31
CA SER A 744 -9.72 6.39 -9.18
C SER A 744 -10.83 7.15 -8.46
N VAL A 745 -12.05 6.61 -8.46
CA VAL A 745 -13.23 7.23 -7.83
C VAL A 745 -13.75 6.34 -6.72
N TYR A 746 -13.98 6.94 -5.54
CA TYR A 746 -14.70 6.34 -4.44
C TYR A 746 -16.13 6.90 -4.37
N ASN A 747 -17.11 6.04 -4.13
CA ASN A 747 -18.47 6.47 -3.82
C ASN A 747 -18.71 6.35 -2.31
N TYR A 748 -18.74 7.48 -1.60
CA TYR A 748 -19.06 7.52 -0.17
C TYR A 748 -20.57 7.73 0.10
N GLY A 749 -21.37 7.97 -0.95
CA GLY A 749 -22.83 8.09 -0.87
C GLY A 749 -23.56 6.77 -1.18
N GLU A 750 -24.82 6.84 -1.61
CA GLU A 750 -25.59 5.65 -2.00
C GLU A 750 -25.18 5.12 -3.39
N ARG A 751 -25.62 3.90 -3.74
CA ARG A 751 -25.38 3.31 -5.08
C ARG A 751 -25.74 4.32 -6.17
N TYR A 752 -24.79 4.56 -7.07
CA TYR A 752 -24.99 5.37 -8.26
C TYR A 752 -25.14 4.47 -9.48
N SER A 753 -26.09 4.80 -10.36
CA SER A 753 -26.19 4.23 -11.71
C SER A 753 -26.66 5.34 -12.64
N GLY A 754 -25.85 5.67 -13.65
CA GLY A 754 -26.14 6.74 -14.59
C GLY A 754 -24.93 7.25 -15.35
N THR A 755 -25.12 8.39 -16.02
CA THR A 755 -24.13 8.98 -16.92
C THR A 755 -22.99 9.65 -16.17
N VAL A 756 -21.76 9.19 -16.42
CA VAL A 756 -20.51 9.85 -16.03
C VAL A 756 -19.91 10.61 -17.22
N LYS A 757 -19.37 11.80 -16.98
CA LYS A 757 -18.81 12.69 -18.00
C LYS A 757 -17.49 13.30 -17.53
N LEU A 758 -16.55 13.47 -18.45
CA LEU A 758 -15.28 14.14 -18.22
C LEU A 758 -15.19 15.38 -19.09
N PHE A 759 -14.90 16.51 -18.48
CA PHE A 759 -14.74 17.81 -19.15
C PHE A 759 -13.31 18.31 -19.04
N ALA A 760 -12.84 19.02 -20.06
CA ALA A 760 -11.61 19.82 -20.04
C ALA A 760 -11.97 21.31 -20.08
N VAL A 761 -11.50 22.07 -19.09
CA VAL A 761 -11.77 23.50 -18.93
C VAL A 761 -10.45 24.27 -19.03
N PRO A 762 -10.29 25.28 -19.89
CA PRO A 762 -9.05 26.07 -19.94
C PRO A 762 -8.67 26.63 -18.55
N GLN A 763 -7.41 26.42 -18.15
CA GLN A 763 -6.94 26.87 -16.83
C GLN A 763 -7.05 28.40 -16.73
N GLY A 764 -7.74 28.89 -15.69
CA GLY A 764 -8.01 30.33 -15.50
C GLY A 764 -9.43 30.78 -15.86
N SER A 765 -10.28 29.90 -16.41
CA SER A 765 -11.72 30.16 -16.54
C SER A 765 -12.39 30.26 -15.15
N LYS A 766 -13.38 31.15 -15.01
CA LYS A 766 -13.92 31.59 -13.71
C LYS A 766 -15.15 30.81 -13.23
N ASP A 767 -15.85 30.12 -14.12
CA ASP A 767 -17.15 29.48 -13.84
C ASP A 767 -17.33 28.11 -14.54
N GLY A 768 -16.36 27.64 -15.32
CA GLY A 768 -16.41 26.35 -16.00
C GLY A 768 -17.35 26.32 -17.22
N SER A 769 -17.92 27.46 -17.65
CA SER A 769 -18.82 27.55 -18.80
C SER A 769 -18.16 27.17 -20.14
N ASP A 770 -16.83 27.21 -20.19
CA ASP A 770 -16.02 26.88 -21.37
C ASP A 770 -15.57 25.40 -21.38
N GLY A 771 -16.18 24.56 -20.54
CA GLY A 771 -15.84 23.15 -20.44
C GLY A 771 -16.19 22.37 -21.71
N VAL A 772 -15.18 21.79 -22.36
CA VAL A 772 -15.36 20.88 -23.47
C VAL A 772 -15.60 19.48 -22.92
N LEU A 773 -16.74 18.86 -23.27
CA LEU A 773 -17.02 17.47 -22.93
C LEU A 773 -16.06 16.57 -23.73
N ILE A 774 -15.12 15.92 -23.06
CA ILE A 774 -14.07 15.13 -23.71
C ILE A 774 -14.25 13.62 -23.58
N SER A 775 -15.15 13.15 -22.71
CA SER A 775 -15.51 11.73 -22.61
C SER A 775 -16.83 11.59 -21.86
N SER A 776 -17.64 10.58 -22.19
CA SER A 776 -18.89 10.30 -21.48
C SER A 776 -19.29 8.83 -21.61
N GLY A 777 -20.07 8.33 -20.66
CA GLY A 777 -20.66 7.00 -20.75
C GLY A 777 -21.51 6.67 -19.52
N GLU A 778 -22.07 5.47 -19.49
CA GLU A 778 -22.85 5.00 -18.35
C GLU A 778 -21.99 4.20 -17.37
N THR A 779 -22.21 4.38 -16.08
CA THR A 779 -21.55 3.60 -15.02
C THR A 779 -22.50 3.27 -13.88
N THR A 780 -22.17 2.19 -13.16
CA THR A 780 -22.78 1.83 -11.89
C THR A 780 -21.69 1.67 -10.84
N ILE A 781 -21.80 2.38 -9.72
CA ILE A 781 -20.88 2.35 -8.59
C ILE A 781 -21.66 2.09 -7.30
N GLU A 782 -21.41 0.98 -6.62
CA GLU A 782 -22.09 0.72 -5.34
C GLU A 782 -21.54 1.61 -4.21
N LYS A 783 -22.30 1.73 -3.12
CA LYS A 783 -21.87 2.41 -1.89
C LYS A 783 -20.56 1.84 -1.36
N SER A 784 -19.66 2.72 -0.94
CA SER A 784 -18.32 2.41 -0.42
C SER A 784 -17.40 1.68 -1.40
N GLN A 785 -17.70 1.73 -2.71
CA GLN A 785 -16.84 1.14 -3.72
C GLN A 785 -15.82 2.14 -4.27
N ARG A 786 -14.63 1.61 -4.56
CA ARG A 786 -13.64 2.24 -5.42
C ARG A 786 -13.73 1.63 -6.82
N ILE A 787 -13.75 2.47 -7.85
CA ILE A 787 -13.62 2.06 -9.25
C ILE A 787 -12.48 2.85 -9.91
N ASN A 788 -11.69 2.15 -10.72
CA ASN A 788 -10.70 2.76 -11.60
C ASN A 788 -11.32 2.93 -12.99
N PHE A 789 -11.67 4.16 -13.32
CA PHE A 789 -12.17 4.52 -14.64
C PHE A 789 -11.01 4.79 -15.60
N THR A 790 -11.12 4.30 -16.83
CA THR A 790 -10.31 4.73 -17.97
C THR A 790 -11.21 5.49 -18.94
N PHE A 791 -11.04 6.80 -19.05
CA PHE A 791 -11.80 7.63 -19.98
C PHE A 791 -11.09 7.67 -21.33
N TYR A 792 -11.82 7.31 -22.38
CA TYR A 792 -11.40 7.41 -23.78
C TYR A 792 -11.90 8.72 -24.34
N THR A 793 -11.02 9.50 -24.97
CA THR A 793 -11.38 10.82 -25.47
C THR A 793 -12.25 10.72 -26.73
N ASN A 794 -13.33 11.53 -26.78
CA ASN A 794 -14.23 11.64 -27.93
C ASN A 794 -13.71 12.66 -28.97
N ARG A 795 -14.43 12.87 -30.08
CA ARG A 795 -14.03 13.82 -31.13
C ARG A 795 -13.98 15.28 -30.67
N THR A 796 -14.79 15.67 -29.69
CA THR A 796 -14.75 17.04 -29.17
C THR A 796 -13.44 17.35 -28.46
N PHE A 797 -12.68 16.34 -28.01
CA PHE A 797 -11.29 16.51 -27.56
C PHE A 797 -10.39 17.15 -28.63
N GLU A 798 -10.62 16.88 -29.90
CA GLU A 798 -9.84 17.44 -31.02
C GLU A 798 -9.97 18.97 -31.11
N THR A 799 -11.02 19.56 -30.51
CA THR A 799 -11.23 21.00 -30.47
C THR A 799 -10.36 21.72 -29.44
N LEU A 800 -9.67 20.98 -28.56
CA LEU A 800 -8.79 21.57 -27.56
C LEU A 800 -7.55 22.15 -28.23
N VAL A 801 -7.34 23.45 -28.03
CA VAL A 801 -6.22 24.19 -28.64
C VAL A 801 -4.96 24.04 -27.81
N GLY A 802 -3.85 23.67 -28.44
CA GLY A 802 -2.54 23.60 -27.78
C GLY A 802 -1.77 24.91 -27.80
N SER A 803 -0.66 24.96 -27.08
CA SER A 803 0.38 25.99 -27.27
C SER A 803 1.77 25.35 -27.33
N LYS A 804 2.76 26.06 -27.88
CA LYS A 804 4.13 25.57 -28.02
C LYS A 804 4.75 25.18 -26.66
N ASP A 805 4.38 25.91 -25.61
CA ASP A 805 4.83 25.68 -24.23
C ASP A 805 3.86 24.78 -23.43
N GLY A 806 2.82 24.24 -24.08
CA GLY A 806 1.76 23.44 -23.46
C GLY A 806 0.64 24.31 -22.87
N ARG A 807 -0.56 24.26 -23.46
CA ARG A 807 -1.74 24.92 -22.90
C ARG A 807 -2.39 23.99 -21.88
N LYS A 808 -2.62 24.49 -20.66
CA LYS A 808 -3.21 23.71 -19.57
C LYS A 808 -4.73 23.84 -19.51
N TYR A 809 -5.36 22.72 -19.20
CA TYR A 809 -6.78 22.56 -18.95
C TYR A 809 -6.97 21.87 -17.60
N ASP A 810 -7.92 22.33 -16.79
CA ASP A 810 -8.40 21.62 -15.61
C ASP A 810 -9.40 20.53 -16.05
N LEU A 811 -9.31 19.34 -15.47
CA LEU A 811 -10.22 18.24 -15.73
C LEU A 811 -11.31 18.19 -14.65
N LEU A 812 -12.56 18.15 -15.07
CA LEU A 812 -13.73 18.05 -14.21
C LEU A 812 -14.47 16.75 -14.51
N LEU A 813 -14.67 15.91 -13.50
CA LEU A 813 -15.42 14.67 -13.60
C LEU A 813 -16.82 14.87 -13.02
N SER A 814 -17.88 14.58 -13.78
CA SER A 814 -19.26 14.70 -13.32
C SER A 814 -20.04 13.41 -13.43
N PHE A 815 -21.07 13.32 -12.58
CA PHE A 815 -22.05 12.25 -12.51
C PHE A 815 -23.44 12.89 -12.61
N THR A 816 -24.24 12.43 -13.58
CA THR A 816 -25.56 13.01 -13.84
C THR A 816 -26.56 12.57 -12.77
N HIS A 817 -27.26 13.53 -12.17
CA HIS A 817 -28.35 13.32 -11.22
C HIS A 817 -29.51 14.28 -11.51
N ASN A 818 -30.74 13.78 -11.64
CA ASN A 818 -31.92 14.61 -11.94
C ASN A 818 -31.69 15.57 -13.11
N ASN A 819 -31.07 15.10 -14.20
CA ASN A 819 -30.69 15.87 -15.38
C ASN A 819 -29.71 17.04 -15.13
N LYS A 820 -28.97 17.01 -14.02
CA LYS A 820 -27.90 17.96 -13.71
C LYS A 820 -26.57 17.24 -13.49
N ASP A 821 -25.49 17.86 -13.91
CA ASP A 821 -24.14 17.35 -13.67
C ASP A 821 -23.69 17.69 -12.24
N VAL A 822 -23.35 16.65 -11.47
CA VAL A 822 -22.77 16.76 -10.13
C VAL A 822 -21.29 16.41 -10.21
N TYR A 823 -20.42 17.38 -9.93
CA TYR A 823 -18.99 17.18 -10.04
C TYR A 823 -18.41 16.42 -8.85
N ALA A 824 -17.55 15.45 -9.15
CA ALA A 824 -16.70 14.80 -8.17
C ALA A 824 -15.63 15.78 -7.66
N HIS A 825 -15.24 15.63 -6.41
CA HIS A 825 -14.21 16.45 -5.79
C HIS A 825 -12.99 15.63 -5.39
N LEU A 826 -11.88 16.30 -5.12
CA LEU A 826 -10.67 15.65 -4.62
C LEU A 826 -10.86 15.16 -3.20
N GLY A 827 -10.31 13.98 -2.89
CA GLY A 827 -10.43 13.37 -1.56
C GLY A 827 -9.78 14.16 -0.43
N TYR A 828 -8.79 14.99 -0.74
CA TYR A 828 -8.12 15.87 0.23
C TYR A 828 -8.66 17.32 0.22
N ASN A 829 -9.57 17.65 -0.69
CA ASN A 829 -10.18 18.97 -0.78
C ASN A 829 -11.57 18.90 -1.42
N ASN A 830 -12.62 18.92 -0.59
CA ASN A 830 -14.01 18.79 -1.04
C ASN A 830 -14.58 20.04 -1.75
N GLN A 831 -13.81 21.13 -1.77
CA GLN A 831 -14.14 22.35 -2.53
C GLN A 831 -13.48 22.37 -3.91
N ASP A 832 -12.57 21.43 -4.19
CA ASP A 832 -11.83 21.38 -5.45
C ASP A 832 -12.38 20.30 -6.38
N TYR A 833 -13.11 20.77 -7.39
CA TYR A 833 -13.69 19.96 -8.46
C TYR A 833 -12.75 19.80 -9.67
N ARG A 834 -11.57 20.44 -9.64
CA ARG A 834 -10.53 20.31 -10.67
C ARG A 834 -9.70 19.08 -10.35
N VAL A 835 -10.35 17.93 -10.56
CA VAL A 835 -9.85 16.60 -10.19
C VAL A 835 -8.69 16.11 -11.06
N GLY A 836 -8.32 16.85 -12.10
CA GLY A 836 -7.11 16.59 -12.87
C GLY A 836 -6.63 17.81 -13.65
N GLU A 837 -5.51 17.63 -14.34
CA GLU A 837 -4.90 18.59 -15.26
C GLU A 837 -4.56 17.89 -16.58
N LEU A 838 -4.83 18.56 -17.69
CA LEU A 838 -4.53 18.13 -19.04
C LEU A 838 -3.67 19.21 -19.72
N THR A 839 -2.50 18.84 -20.22
CA THR A 839 -1.67 19.75 -21.02
C THR A 839 -1.79 19.39 -22.49
N ILE A 840 -2.23 20.34 -23.31
CA ILE A 840 -2.25 20.21 -24.77
C ILE A 840 -1.07 20.96 -25.38
N THR A 841 -0.14 20.21 -25.97
CA THR A 841 1.00 20.78 -26.69
C THR A 841 0.66 21.01 -28.16
N LYS A 842 0.95 22.21 -28.64
CA LYS A 842 0.96 22.54 -30.06
C LYS A 842 2.37 22.39 -30.56
N GLN A 843 2.75 21.17 -30.89
CA GLN A 843 3.99 20.93 -31.60
C GLN A 843 3.87 21.50 -33.01
N GLU A 844 4.84 22.31 -33.45
CA GLU A 844 5.22 22.28 -34.86
C GLU A 844 5.83 20.90 -35.08
N LYS A 845 5.00 19.89 -35.30
CA LYS A 845 5.50 18.57 -35.68
C LYS A 845 6.31 18.81 -36.97
N PRO A 846 7.60 18.41 -37.07
CA PRO A 846 8.01 17.90 -38.36
C PRO A 846 6.96 16.85 -38.67
N GLN A 847 6.19 17.04 -39.74
CA GLN A 847 5.30 16.01 -40.26
C GLN A 847 6.01 14.69 -40.00
N PRO A 848 5.47 13.74 -39.21
CA PRO A 848 5.92 12.39 -39.45
C PRO A 848 5.66 12.28 -40.95
N THR A 849 6.69 12.04 -41.74
CA THR A 849 6.48 11.59 -43.09
C THR A 849 6.50 10.07 -42.97
N PRO A 850 5.42 9.39 -42.47
CA PRO A 850 5.03 8.19 -43.19
C PRO A 850 4.93 8.65 -44.63
N ASN A 851 5.73 8.06 -45.49
CA ASN A 851 5.52 8.26 -46.91
C ASN A 851 4.06 7.86 -47.14
N ILE A 852 3.19 8.82 -47.53
CA ILE A 852 1.71 8.76 -47.45
C ILE A 852 1.15 7.80 -48.51
N MET A 853 1.80 6.66 -48.73
CA MET A 853 1.32 5.63 -49.64
C MET A 853 0.19 4.82 -49.00
N ARG A 854 0.10 4.81 -47.65
CA ARG A 854 -0.83 3.95 -46.89
C ARG A 854 -1.68 4.65 -45.82
N GLY A 855 -1.55 5.95 -45.53
CA GLY A 855 -2.37 6.66 -44.52
C GLY A 855 -1.95 6.46 -43.05
N ASP A 856 -2.79 6.85 -42.07
CA ASP A 856 -2.49 6.79 -40.61
C ASP A 856 -3.41 5.85 -39.84
N ILE A 857 -2.91 5.15 -38.82
CA ILE A 857 -3.72 4.29 -37.96
C ILE A 857 -3.14 4.18 -36.54
N ALA A 858 -4.01 4.05 -35.55
CA ALA A 858 -3.66 3.90 -34.13
C ALA A 858 -4.56 2.87 -33.44
N LEU A 859 -4.06 2.21 -32.40
CA LEU A 859 -4.85 1.34 -31.54
C LEU A 859 -5.55 2.18 -30.48
N ASN A 860 -6.88 2.21 -30.52
CA ASN A 860 -7.68 2.88 -29.51
C ASN A 860 -7.90 1.96 -28.29
N THR A 861 -8.53 0.80 -28.50
CA THR A 861 -8.79 -0.19 -27.45
C THR A 861 -8.83 -1.62 -27.99
N ALA A 862 -8.91 -2.61 -27.10
CA ALA A 862 -9.13 -4.01 -27.44
C ALA A 862 -10.13 -4.63 -26.45
N TYR A 863 -11.10 -5.37 -26.97
CA TYR A 863 -12.08 -6.11 -26.16
C TYR A 863 -11.81 -7.60 -26.22
N PHE A 864 -12.03 -8.32 -25.13
CA PHE A 864 -11.68 -9.74 -25.02
C PHE A 864 -12.94 -10.58 -24.85
N ALA A 865 -12.97 -11.77 -25.45
CA ALA A 865 -14.08 -12.71 -25.35
C ALA A 865 -13.60 -14.17 -25.32
N GLN A 866 -14.25 -15.00 -24.50
CA GLN A 866 -14.02 -16.44 -24.38
C GLN A 866 -15.32 -17.19 -24.08
N GLY A 867 -15.43 -18.44 -24.53
CA GLY A 867 -16.63 -19.25 -24.29
C GLY A 867 -17.92 -18.68 -24.88
N GLY A 868 -17.83 -17.77 -25.85
CA GLY A 868 -18.98 -17.08 -26.44
C GLY A 868 -19.43 -15.81 -25.70
N LEU A 869 -18.72 -15.40 -24.64
CA LEU A 869 -19.04 -14.22 -23.83
C LEU A 869 -17.94 -13.16 -23.93
N TRP A 870 -18.34 -11.88 -23.99
CA TRP A 870 -17.41 -10.74 -23.90
C TRP A 870 -17.04 -10.46 -22.44
N LEU A 871 -15.74 -10.23 -22.20
CA LEU A 871 -15.11 -10.11 -20.88
C LEU A 871 -14.77 -8.64 -20.52
N GLY A 872 -14.81 -7.72 -21.49
CA GLY A 872 -14.47 -6.30 -21.31
C GLY A 872 -13.23 -5.87 -22.09
N SER A 873 -12.66 -4.70 -21.76
CA SER A 873 -11.47 -4.13 -22.43
C SER A 873 -10.27 -4.03 -21.49
N ASP A 874 -9.75 -2.82 -21.20
CA ASP A 874 -8.56 -2.63 -20.36
C ASP A 874 -8.70 -3.38 -19.04
N ASN A 875 -7.65 -4.12 -18.68
CA ASN A 875 -7.53 -4.91 -17.46
C ASN A 875 -8.59 -6.01 -17.30
N SER A 876 -9.28 -6.39 -18.38
CA SER A 876 -10.14 -7.59 -18.39
C SER A 876 -9.33 -8.85 -18.13
N THR A 877 -9.99 -9.91 -17.66
CA THR A 877 -9.33 -11.18 -17.34
C THR A 877 -9.81 -12.28 -18.25
N ILE A 878 -8.88 -12.94 -18.93
CA ILE A 878 -9.10 -14.13 -19.75
C ILE A 878 -8.54 -15.36 -19.02
N SER A 879 -9.08 -16.53 -19.32
CA SER A 879 -8.59 -17.83 -18.85
C SER A 879 -7.87 -18.60 -19.96
N ALA A 880 -6.66 -19.08 -19.67
CA ALA A 880 -5.88 -19.99 -20.50
C ALA A 880 -6.49 -21.40 -20.57
N SER A 881 -7.57 -21.69 -19.80
CA SER A 881 -8.33 -22.95 -19.94
C SER A 881 -9.12 -23.01 -21.25
N PHE A 882 -9.56 -21.87 -21.78
CA PHE A 882 -10.06 -21.82 -23.15
C PHE A 882 -8.86 -21.87 -24.09
N THR A 883 -8.97 -22.61 -25.19
CA THR A 883 -7.88 -22.77 -26.18
C THR A 883 -7.66 -21.53 -27.03
N THR A 884 -8.60 -20.58 -27.01
CA THR A 884 -8.54 -19.33 -27.75
C THR A 884 -9.10 -18.16 -26.94
N VAL A 885 -8.71 -16.95 -27.36
CA VAL A 885 -9.31 -15.69 -26.96
C VAL A 885 -9.65 -14.90 -28.21
N LYS A 886 -10.89 -14.45 -28.31
CA LYS A 886 -11.28 -13.48 -29.35
C LYS A 886 -10.98 -12.08 -28.83
N VAL A 887 -10.29 -11.29 -29.62
CA VAL A 887 -9.91 -9.91 -29.35
C VAL A 887 -10.51 -9.02 -30.44
N ARG A 888 -11.39 -8.09 -30.08
CA ARG A 888 -11.89 -7.02 -30.96
C ARG A 888 -10.99 -5.81 -30.81
N TYR A 889 -10.16 -5.53 -31.82
CA TYR A 889 -9.38 -4.30 -31.84
C TYR A 889 -10.25 -3.16 -32.36
N SER A 890 -10.27 -2.05 -31.62
CA SER A 890 -10.80 -0.75 -32.05
C SER A 890 -9.62 0.08 -32.56
N LEU A 891 -9.63 0.39 -33.84
CA LEU A 891 -8.60 1.20 -34.49
C LEU A 891 -9.17 2.57 -34.82
N TYR A 892 -8.31 3.59 -34.78
CA TYR A 892 -8.63 4.94 -35.20
C TYR A 892 -7.70 5.40 -36.31
N SER A 893 -8.24 6.12 -37.28
CA SER A 893 -7.50 6.73 -38.38
C SER A 893 -8.04 8.13 -38.63
N ALA A 894 -7.19 9.15 -38.69
CA ALA A 894 -7.63 10.51 -38.99
C ALA A 894 -7.89 10.72 -40.50
N HIS A 895 -7.12 10.08 -41.37
CA HIS A 895 -7.15 10.30 -42.83
C HIS A 895 -7.42 9.01 -43.64
N GLY A 896 -7.73 7.91 -42.97
CA GLY A 896 -7.83 6.58 -43.57
C GLY A 896 -6.49 5.85 -43.59
N TYR A 897 -6.53 4.53 -43.72
CA TYR A 897 -5.37 3.65 -43.79
C TYR A 897 -5.56 2.56 -44.85
N ASN A 898 -4.50 2.15 -45.54
CA ASN A 898 -4.50 1.10 -46.55
C ASN A 898 -3.16 0.35 -46.54
N GLY A 899 -3.00 -0.60 -45.63
CA GLY A 899 -1.72 -1.26 -45.40
C GLY A 899 -1.78 -2.50 -44.55
N ARG A 900 -0.65 -3.20 -44.44
CA ARG A 900 -0.55 -4.34 -43.54
C ARG A 900 -0.46 -3.87 -42.09
N ILE A 901 -1.18 -4.54 -41.20
CA ILE A 901 -1.12 -4.38 -39.75
C ILE A 901 -0.78 -5.72 -39.12
N ARG A 902 0.18 -5.72 -38.19
CA ARG A 902 0.49 -6.78 -37.25
C ARG A 902 -0.27 -6.55 -35.97
N PHE A 903 -1.23 -7.40 -35.66
CA PHE A 903 -1.90 -7.43 -34.36
C PHE A 903 -1.20 -8.45 -33.49
N TYR A 904 -0.73 -8.07 -32.32
CA TYR A 904 0.08 -8.97 -31.51
C TYR A 904 -0.13 -8.79 -30.02
N VAL A 905 0.19 -9.85 -29.28
CA VAL A 905 0.15 -9.85 -27.83
C VAL A 905 1.55 -9.92 -27.27
N THR A 906 1.81 -9.14 -26.21
CA THR A 906 3.06 -9.15 -25.46
C THR A 906 2.79 -9.42 -23.98
N GLN A 907 3.82 -9.85 -23.25
CA GLN A 907 3.80 -9.96 -21.78
C GLN A 907 4.73 -8.95 -21.10
N ASN A 908 5.36 -8.10 -21.90
CA ASN A 908 6.18 -6.99 -21.44
C ASN A 908 5.53 -5.69 -21.94
N TYR A 909 5.46 -4.71 -21.04
CA TYR A 909 4.99 -3.36 -21.34
C TYR A 909 5.93 -2.70 -22.38
N ASN A 910 5.36 -2.00 -23.38
CA ASN A 910 6.07 -1.29 -24.44
C ASN A 910 6.91 -2.19 -25.38
N ALA A 911 6.63 -3.49 -25.42
CA ALA A 911 7.38 -4.40 -26.27
C ALA A 911 6.97 -4.29 -27.74
N ALA A 912 7.96 -4.09 -28.61
CA ALA A 912 7.79 -4.12 -30.06
C ALA A 912 7.69 -5.57 -30.59
N ASP A 913 8.21 -6.55 -29.85
CA ASP A 913 8.26 -7.95 -30.27
C ASP A 913 7.14 -8.78 -29.63
N ASN A 914 6.50 -9.62 -30.44
CA ASN A 914 5.45 -10.53 -29.96
C ASN A 914 6.03 -11.70 -29.15
N VAL A 915 5.24 -12.27 -28.25
CA VAL A 915 5.59 -13.52 -27.56
C VAL A 915 5.06 -14.73 -28.33
N ASN A 916 5.85 -15.80 -28.44
CA ASN A 916 5.39 -17.15 -28.79
C ASN A 916 4.41 -17.26 -29.99
N ASN A 917 4.68 -16.57 -31.10
CA ASN A 917 3.83 -16.53 -32.30
C ASN A 917 2.41 -15.96 -32.07
N MET A 918 2.23 -15.11 -31.06
CA MET A 918 0.98 -14.39 -30.82
C MET A 918 0.88 -13.14 -31.68
N VAL A 919 0.97 -13.32 -32.99
CA VAL A 919 0.89 -12.26 -33.98
C VAL A 919 -0.01 -12.72 -35.13
N ILE A 920 -0.87 -11.82 -35.59
CA ILE A 920 -1.73 -12.01 -36.76
C ILE A 920 -1.49 -10.82 -37.68
N GLU A 921 -1.05 -11.09 -38.90
CA GLU A 921 -0.87 -10.09 -39.95
C GLU A 921 -2.11 -10.01 -40.84
N LYS A 922 -2.54 -8.79 -41.15
CA LYS A 922 -3.75 -8.51 -41.92
C LYS A 922 -3.58 -7.25 -42.77
N ASP A 923 -3.95 -7.33 -44.05
CA ASP A 923 -4.03 -6.16 -44.93
C ASP A 923 -5.34 -5.41 -44.67
N ILE A 924 -5.24 -4.21 -44.12
CA ILE A 924 -6.35 -3.41 -43.56
C ILE A 924 -6.55 -2.17 -44.41
N LYS A 925 -7.81 -1.96 -44.85
CA LYS A 925 -8.27 -0.70 -45.40
C LYS A 925 -9.25 -0.06 -44.41
N ALA A 926 -8.82 0.98 -43.72
CA ALA A 926 -9.63 1.76 -42.79
C ALA A 926 -10.06 3.08 -43.43
N GLN A 927 -11.31 3.47 -43.21
CA GLN A 927 -11.76 4.82 -43.51
C GLN A 927 -11.34 5.76 -42.37
N PRO A 928 -11.32 7.09 -42.60
CA PRO A 928 -11.24 8.06 -41.51
C PRO A 928 -12.30 7.77 -40.44
N GLY A 929 -11.89 7.75 -39.17
CA GLY A 929 -12.70 7.45 -38.00
C GLY A 929 -12.32 6.13 -37.31
N TYR A 930 -13.25 5.63 -36.50
CA TYR A 930 -13.06 4.36 -35.81
C TYR A 930 -13.45 3.19 -36.71
N SER A 931 -12.75 2.08 -36.55
CA SER A 931 -13.05 0.83 -37.24
C SER A 931 -12.71 -0.36 -36.34
N TYR A 932 -13.37 -1.50 -36.55
CA TYR A 932 -13.21 -2.67 -35.69
C TYR A 932 -12.72 -3.90 -36.45
N ILE A 933 -11.96 -4.76 -35.78
CA ILE A 933 -11.61 -6.08 -36.29
C ILE A 933 -11.57 -7.12 -35.17
N ASP A 934 -12.28 -8.23 -35.37
CA ASP A 934 -12.26 -9.39 -34.48
C ASP A 934 -11.18 -10.36 -34.91
N LEU A 935 -10.23 -10.64 -34.02
CA LEU A 935 -9.14 -11.58 -34.24
C LEU A 935 -9.12 -12.63 -33.14
N THR A 936 -8.87 -13.88 -33.49
CA THR A 936 -8.81 -14.96 -32.50
C THR A 936 -7.37 -15.41 -32.31
N PHE A 937 -6.86 -15.30 -31.08
CA PHE A 937 -5.51 -15.75 -30.71
C PHE A 937 -5.60 -17.08 -29.97
N SER A 938 -4.59 -17.93 -30.16
CA SER A 938 -4.37 -19.10 -29.32
C SER A 938 -3.92 -18.66 -27.93
N THR A 939 -4.56 -19.15 -26.89
CA THR A 939 -4.15 -18.92 -25.50
C THR A 939 -3.07 -19.90 -25.03
N ARG A 940 -2.78 -20.95 -25.81
CA ARG A 940 -1.83 -22.02 -25.42
C ARG A 940 -0.45 -21.49 -25.06
N ASN A 941 -0.09 -20.36 -25.63
CA ASN A 941 1.24 -19.77 -25.54
C ASN A 941 1.28 -18.53 -24.61
N LEU A 942 0.14 -18.18 -24.00
CA LEU A 942 0.07 -17.13 -23.00
C LEU A 942 0.48 -17.66 -21.64
N LEU A 943 1.50 -17.03 -21.03
CA LEU A 943 1.79 -17.27 -19.63
C LEU A 943 0.71 -16.60 -18.75
N PRO A 944 0.45 -17.09 -17.53
CA PRO A 944 -0.41 -16.37 -16.60
C PRO A 944 0.17 -14.98 -16.28
N GLY A 945 -0.67 -14.04 -15.85
CA GLY A 945 -0.26 -12.68 -15.48
C GLY A 945 -0.65 -11.62 -16.52
N MET A 946 -0.01 -10.46 -16.48
CA MET A 946 -0.36 -9.33 -17.34
C MET A 946 0.09 -9.59 -18.78
N ALA A 947 -0.78 -9.24 -19.73
CA ALA A 947 -0.52 -9.25 -21.15
C ALA A 947 -1.06 -7.96 -21.79
N TYR A 948 -0.58 -7.64 -22.99
CA TYR A 948 -0.94 -6.42 -23.70
C TYR A 948 -1.28 -6.73 -25.15
N ALA A 949 -2.44 -6.26 -25.62
CA ALA A 949 -2.80 -6.28 -27.03
C ALA A 949 -2.24 -5.02 -27.72
N ASN A 950 -1.60 -5.21 -28.88
CA ASN A 950 -0.79 -4.21 -29.58
C ASN A 950 -1.01 -4.26 -31.10
N ILE A 951 -0.63 -3.18 -31.81
CA ILE A 951 -0.52 -3.17 -33.28
C ILE A 951 0.82 -2.62 -33.78
N GLN A 952 1.32 -3.12 -34.91
CA GLN A 952 2.34 -2.44 -35.74
C GLN A 952 1.79 -2.28 -37.15
N TYR A 953 2.10 -1.18 -37.83
CA TYR A 953 1.52 -0.87 -39.14
C TYR A 953 2.56 -0.34 -40.12
N GLN A 954 2.35 -0.55 -41.42
CA GLN A 954 3.26 -0.10 -42.46
C GLN A 954 3.12 1.41 -42.72
N THR A 955 4.26 2.09 -42.86
CA THR A 955 4.33 3.53 -43.18
C THR A 955 4.94 3.81 -44.55
N SER A 956 5.26 2.77 -45.34
CA SER A 956 5.77 2.85 -46.71
C SER A 956 5.43 1.57 -47.50
N ASP A 957 5.62 1.58 -48.82
CA ASP A 957 5.41 0.39 -49.68
C ASP A 957 6.46 -0.70 -49.50
N ASN A 958 7.54 -0.43 -48.76
CA ASN A 958 8.55 -1.41 -48.49
C ASN A 958 8.09 -2.32 -47.33
N ASN A 959 7.85 -3.60 -47.63
CA ASN A 959 7.31 -4.60 -46.69
C ASN A 959 8.15 -4.84 -45.42
N HIS A 960 9.31 -4.21 -45.27
CA HIS A 960 10.25 -4.39 -44.16
C HIS A 960 10.08 -3.40 -43.00
N TYR A 961 9.37 -2.28 -43.16
CA TYR A 961 9.29 -1.24 -42.12
C TYR A 961 7.88 -1.16 -41.50
N TYR A 962 7.77 -1.66 -40.26
CA TYR A 962 6.61 -1.49 -39.40
C TYR A 962 6.87 -0.40 -38.37
N TYR A 963 5.88 0.48 -38.21
CA TYR A 963 5.83 1.48 -37.16
C TYR A 963 4.95 0.97 -36.01
N TYR A 964 5.37 1.24 -34.79
CA TYR A 964 4.67 0.87 -33.56
C TYR A 964 4.70 2.06 -32.62
N ARG A 965 3.60 2.27 -31.89
CA ARG A 965 3.47 3.28 -30.84
C ARG A 965 3.55 2.57 -29.49
N PRO A 966 4.66 2.70 -28.74
CA PRO A 966 4.85 2.02 -27.45
C PRO A 966 3.72 2.19 -26.45
N HIS A 967 3.01 3.31 -26.50
CA HIS A 967 2.01 3.69 -25.50
C HIS A 967 0.57 3.33 -25.87
N ASP A 968 0.29 2.87 -27.10
CA ASP A 968 -1.07 2.60 -27.60
C ASP A 968 -1.56 1.17 -27.26
N GLN A 969 -1.00 0.51 -26.25
CA GLN A 969 -1.31 -0.88 -25.90
C GLN A 969 -2.47 -1.04 -24.91
N VAL A 970 -3.15 -2.19 -24.95
CA VAL A 970 -4.32 -2.50 -24.10
C VAL A 970 -3.98 -3.64 -23.17
N ALA A 971 -3.88 -3.36 -21.87
CA ALA A 971 -3.56 -4.35 -20.84
C ALA A 971 -4.73 -5.31 -20.59
N PHE A 972 -4.44 -6.57 -20.28
CA PHE A 972 -5.40 -7.59 -19.83
C PHE A 972 -4.68 -8.68 -19.02
N TYR A 973 -5.41 -9.46 -18.23
CA TYR A 973 -4.87 -10.53 -17.40
C TYR A 973 -5.14 -11.91 -17.99
N VAL A 974 -4.14 -12.79 -17.93
CA VAL A 974 -4.26 -14.21 -18.27
C VAL A 974 -4.24 -15.03 -16.98
N ARG A 975 -5.29 -15.82 -16.74
CA ARG A 975 -5.33 -16.82 -15.68
C ARG A 975 -5.01 -18.20 -16.25
N ASN A 976 -4.39 -19.10 -15.49
CA ASN A 976 -4.20 -20.49 -15.88
C ASN A 976 -4.84 -21.42 -14.85
N TYR A 977 -5.55 -22.45 -15.31
CA TYR A 977 -6.20 -23.45 -14.46
C TYR A 977 -5.21 -24.53 -13.97
N ARG A 978 -3.95 -24.15 -13.74
CA ARG A 978 -2.94 -25.03 -13.12
C ARG A 978 -2.05 -24.23 -12.18
N TYR A 979 -2.65 -23.79 -11.08
CA TYR A 979 -2.11 -23.96 -9.72
C TYR A 979 -3.23 -23.54 -8.77
N PHE A 980 -3.55 -24.39 -7.78
CA PHE A 980 -4.75 -24.43 -6.92
C PHE A 980 -5.95 -25.26 -7.42
N ASP A 981 -5.74 -26.56 -7.61
CA ASP A 981 -6.75 -27.56 -7.26
C ASP A 981 -6.12 -28.52 -6.24
N PHE A 982 -6.67 -28.53 -5.01
CA PHE A 982 -6.60 -29.68 -4.11
C PHE A 982 -8.02 -30.25 -4.01
N ILE A 983 -8.32 -31.24 -4.86
CA ILE A 983 -9.16 -32.39 -4.51
C ILE A 983 -8.40 -33.63 -4.97
N ASP A 984 -8.48 -34.64 -4.11
CA ASP A 984 -7.69 -35.86 -3.95
C ASP A 984 -7.54 -36.72 -5.23
N PRO A 985 -6.33 -37.23 -5.53
CA PRO A 985 -6.05 -38.18 -6.63
C PRO A 985 -6.80 -39.53 -6.58
N ASN A 986 -7.64 -39.80 -5.58
CA ASN A 986 -8.47 -41.01 -5.49
C ASN A 986 -9.98 -40.78 -5.54
N ASP A 987 -10.44 -39.57 -5.86
CA ASP A 987 -11.88 -39.33 -5.99
C ASP A 987 -12.43 -39.90 -7.31
N LYS A 988 -13.17 -41.01 -7.21
CA LYS A 988 -13.88 -41.66 -8.31
C LYS A 988 -15.18 -40.94 -8.71
N ASP A 989 -15.51 -39.81 -8.07
CA ASP A 989 -16.63 -38.95 -8.44
C ASP A 989 -16.24 -37.83 -9.43
N ALA A 990 -14.96 -37.77 -9.82
CA ALA A 990 -14.55 -37.16 -11.08
C ALA A 990 -14.98 -38.06 -12.25
N LEU A 991 -16.28 -37.99 -12.59
CA LEU A 991 -16.95 -38.32 -13.86
C LEU A 991 -18.19 -39.19 -13.65
N GLY A 992 -19.36 -38.55 -13.48
CA GLY A 992 -20.63 -39.18 -13.83
C GLY A 992 -21.83 -38.63 -13.08
N GLY A 993 -22.70 -37.89 -13.77
CA GLY A 993 -24.10 -37.83 -13.37
C GLY A 993 -24.79 -36.48 -13.53
N PHE A 994 -25.23 -36.21 -14.77
CA PHE A 994 -26.43 -35.44 -15.15
C PHE A 994 -26.53 -33.95 -14.75
N GLY A 995 -26.78 -32.98 -15.63
CA GLY A 995 -27.19 -33.05 -17.02
C GLY A 995 -28.17 -31.92 -17.38
N ILE A 996 -27.73 -31.01 -18.27
CA ILE A 996 -28.47 -30.48 -19.43
C ILE A 996 -29.58 -29.40 -19.22
N TYR A 997 -29.23 -28.16 -19.66
CA TYR A 997 -30.01 -27.06 -20.30
C TYR A 997 -31.01 -26.22 -19.47
N LYS A 998 -30.77 -24.91 -19.19
CA LYS A 998 -30.82 -23.65 -20.02
C LYS A 998 -32.13 -22.86 -19.73
N PRO A 999 -32.22 -21.53 -19.95
CA PRO A 999 -31.19 -20.47 -20.03
C PRO A 999 -31.46 -19.34 -19.00
N PHE A 1000 -30.43 -18.65 -18.51
CA PHE A 1000 -30.65 -17.27 -18.07
C PHE A 1000 -30.17 -16.35 -19.18
N ASP A 1001 -31.14 -15.60 -19.66
CA ASP A 1001 -31.13 -14.63 -20.73
C ASP A 1001 -30.16 -13.48 -20.40
N ALA A 1002 -29.12 -13.37 -21.20
CA ALA A 1002 -28.67 -12.08 -21.72
C ALA A 1002 -27.81 -12.38 -22.94
N SER A 1003 -28.46 -12.34 -24.10
CA SER A 1003 -27.76 -12.10 -25.35
C SER A 1003 -26.95 -10.81 -25.24
N THR A 1004 -25.62 -10.88 -25.19
CA THR A 1004 -24.79 -9.71 -25.54
C THR A 1004 -24.24 -9.93 -26.95
N LYS A 1005 -25.10 -9.69 -27.94
CA LYS A 1005 -24.65 -9.18 -29.24
C LYS A 1005 -24.44 -7.66 -29.09
N GLY A 1006 -23.53 -7.05 -29.86
CA GLY A 1006 -23.07 -5.64 -29.76
C GLY A 1006 -24.21 -4.60 -29.70
N GLU A 1007 -24.04 -3.34 -29.30
CA GLU A 1007 -22.92 -2.39 -29.32
C GLU A 1007 -22.82 -1.61 -27.98
N THR A 1008 -21.73 -0.84 -27.80
CA THR A 1008 -21.52 0.25 -26.81
C THR A 1008 -22.01 0.02 -25.37
N TYR A 1009 -21.06 -0.27 -24.49
CA TYR A 1009 -21.31 -0.66 -23.10
C TYR A 1009 -22.21 0.32 -22.32
N LYS A 1010 -23.47 -0.08 -22.11
CA LYS A 1010 -24.29 0.37 -20.99
C LYS A 1010 -24.06 -0.58 -19.82
N PHE A 1011 -23.36 -0.11 -18.79
CA PHE A 1011 -23.12 -0.90 -17.58
C PHE A 1011 -24.33 -0.77 -16.64
N GLY A 1012 -25.41 -1.48 -16.94
CA GLY A 1012 -26.56 -1.62 -16.03
C GLY A 1012 -26.19 -2.30 -14.70
N ASP A 1013 -25.09 -3.06 -14.68
CA ASP A 1013 -24.57 -3.79 -13.52
C ASP A 1013 -23.11 -3.42 -13.21
N ALA A 1014 -22.76 -3.43 -11.92
CA ALA A 1014 -21.40 -3.17 -11.45
C ALA A 1014 -20.40 -4.27 -11.91
N PRO A 1015 -19.15 -3.93 -12.25
CA PRO A 1015 -18.15 -4.90 -12.70
C PRO A 1015 -17.89 -5.99 -11.64
N GLN A 1016 -17.92 -7.27 -12.06
CA GLN A 1016 -17.76 -8.45 -11.20
C GLN A 1016 -16.28 -8.90 -11.04
N SER A 1017 -15.32 -8.18 -11.63
CA SER A 1017 -13.90 -8.52 -11.60
C SER A 1017 -13.23 -8.14 -10.28
N TYR A 1018 -12.16 -8.87 -9.95
CA TYR A 1018 -11.35 -8.63 -8.75
C TYR A 1018 -10.70 -7.23 -8.71
N ILE A 1019 -10.41 -6.67 -9.88
CA ILE A 1019 -10.01 -5.27 -10.04
C ILE A 1019 -11.24 -4.53 -10.54
N LYS A 1020 -11.78 -3.61 -9.74
CA LYS A 1020 -12.96 -2.81 -10.12
C LYS A 1020 -12.53 -1.73 -11.11
N VAL A 1021 -12.47 -2.10 -12.39
CA VAL A 1021 -12.07 -1.23 -13.50
C VAL A 1021 -13.23 -1.04 -14.47
N GLN A 1022 -13.29 0.14 -15.09
CA GLN A 1022 -14.32 0.42 -16.08
C GLN A 1022 -13.83 1.41 -17.14
N SER A 1023 -14.10 1.10 -18.41
CA SER A 1023 -13.79 1.99 -19.54
C SER A 1023 -14.99 2.88 -19.86
N ILE A 1024 -14.78 4.20 -19.93
CA ILE A 1024 -15.81 5.23 -20.21
C ILE A 1024 -15.45 5.94 -21.52
N GLY A 1025 -16.44 6.38 -22.30
CA GLY A 1025 -16.18 7.05 -23.58
C GLY A 1025 -15.78 6.12 -24.72
N ASN A 1026 -15.81 4.81 -24.47
CA ASN A 1026 -15.48 3.79 -25.47
C ASN A 1026 -16.67 3.46 -26.40
N GLY A 1027 -17.76 4.23 -26.28
CA GLY A 1027 -19.00 3.99 -26.97
C GLY A 1027 -19.94 5.17 -26.97
N SER A 1028 -19.66 6.17 -27.79
CA SER A 1028 -20.58 7.25 -28.18
C SER A 1028 -19.80 8.12 -29.19
N ASP A 1029 -20.20 8.30 -30.45
CA ASP A 1029 -21.51 8.68 -30.94
C ASP A 1029 -21.70 8.22 -32.39
N ASN A 1030 -22.82 7.57 -32.72
CA ASN A 1030 -23.38 7.47 -34.08
C ASN A 1030 -22.48 6.97 -35.25
N GLN A 1031 -21.44 6.17 -35.01
CA GLN A 1031 -20.80 5.43 -36.11
C GLN A 1031 -21.33 4.00 -36.10
N THR A 1032 -22.13 3.67 -37.11
CA THR A 1032 -22.65 2.31 -37.31
C THR A 1032 -21.50 1.29 -37.30
N GLU A 1033 -21.74 0.10 -36.73
CA GLU A 1033 -20.90 -1.11 -36.83
C GLU A 1033 -20.52 -1.52 -38.29
N ASP A 1034 -20.91 -0.73 -39.30
CA ASP A 1034 -20.62 -0.94 -40.72
C ASP A 1034 -19.13 -0.77 -41.08
N ASN A 1035 -18.33 -0.13 -40.23
CA ASN A 1035 -16.87 0.02 -40.42
C ASN A 1035 -16.06 -1.18 -39.86
N ASN A 1036 -16.50 -2.41 -40.15
CA ASN A 1036 -15.68 -3.59 -39.92
C ASN A 1036 -14.53 -3.61 -40.93
N LEU A 1037 -13.29 -3.69 -40.44
CA LEU A 1037 -12.10 -3.76 -41.28
C LEU A 1037 -12.06 -5.13 -41.95
N THR A 1038 -12.56 -5.20 -43.18
CA THR A 1038 -12.63 -6.43 -43.95
C THR A 1038 -11.26 -6.79 -44.48
N THR A 1039 -10.53 -7.64 -43.75
CA THR A 1039 -9.50 -8.45 -44.38
C THR A 1039 -10.18 -9.62 -45.06
N ILE A 1040 -10.11 -9.62 -46.39
CA ILE A 1040 -10.58 -10.53 -47.45
C ILE A 1040 -11.26 -11.89 -47.18
N ASP A 1041 -11.39 -12.46 -45.98
CA ASP A 1041 -12.00 -13.80 -45.81
C ASP A 1041 -12.78 -14.11 -44.52
N GLN A 1042 -13.29 -13.14 -43.77
CA GLN A 1042 -14.28 -13.47 -42.72
C GLN A 1042 -15.45 -12.48 -42.69
N LEU A 1043 -16.55 -12.88 -43.32
CA LEU A 1043 -17.87 -12.28 -43.22
C LEU A 1043 -18.44 -12.53 -41.83
N ASN A 1044 -18.43 -11.51 -40.98
CA ASN A 1044 -19.43 -11.37 -39.93
C ASN A 1044 -20.24 -10.10 -40.25
N ALA A 1045 -21.22 -10.23 -41.13
CA ALA A 1045 -22.33 -9.29 -41.19
C ALA A 1045 -23.45 -9.88 -40.33
N THR A 1046 -23.62 -9.34 -39.13
CA THR A 1046 -24.81 -9.53 -38.32
C THR A 1046 -26.01 -9.02 -39.14
N ASN A 1047 -26.99 -9.90 -39.36
CA ASN A 1047 -28.23 -9.76 -40.17
C ASN A 1047 -28.28 -10.46 -41.54
N GLN A 1048 -27.31 -11.32 -41.87
CA GLN A 1048 -27.41 -12.19 -43.05
C GLN A 1048 -27.35 -13.68 -42.67
N PHE A 1049 -27.92 -14.53 -43.54
CA PHE A 1049 -27.86 -15.98 -43.40
C PHE A 1049 -26.43 -16.51 -43.67
N CYS A 1050 -26.07 -17.61 -43.01
CA CYS A 1050 -24.72 -18.20 -43.09
C CYS A 1050 -24.77 -19.58 -43.75
N VAL A 1051 -23.85 -19.85 -44.68
CA VAL A 1051 -23.62 -21.19 -45.23
C VAL A 1051 -22.32 -21.72 -44.66
N ALA A 1052 -22.40 -22.79 -43.86
CA ALA A 1052 -21.27 -23.29 -43.08
C ALA A 1052 -20.12 -23.82 -43.96
N GLN A 1053 -20.44 -24.31 -45.16
CA GLN A 1053 -19.48 -24.86 -46.10
C GLN A 1053 -19.67 -24.26 -47.49
N ARG A 1054 -18.66 -23.55 -48.00
CA ARG A 1054 -18.65 -23.03 -49.38
C ARG A 1054 -18.19 -24.06 -50.41
N LEU A 1055 -17.48 -25.11 -49.98
CA LEU A 1055 -17.19 -26.31 -50.76
C LEU A 1055 -18.03 -27.43 -50.16
N VAL A 1056 -18.87 -28.07 -50.98
CA VAL A 1056 -19.89 -28.99 -50.50
C VAL A 1056 -19.84 -30.27 -51.32
N THR A 1057 -19.84 -31.43 -50.66
CA THR A 1057 -20.09 -32.71 -51.34
C THR A 1057 -21.59 -32.98 -51.32
N ASP A 1058 -22.13 -33.60 -50.29
CA ASP A 1058 -23.47 -34.17 -50.39
C ASP A 1058 -24.57 -33.28 -49.83
N ASN A 1059 -24.22 -32.39 -48.89
CA ASN A 1059 -25.18 -31.56 -48.18
C ASN A 1059 -24.62 -30.19 -47.85
N VAL A 1060 -25.40 -29.14 -48.10
CA VAL A 1060 -25.09 -27.79 -47.65
C VAL A 1060 -25.78 -27.52 -46.32
N GLU A 1061 -25.03 -27.03 -45.35
CA GLU A 1061 -25.57 -26.58 -44.06
C GLU A 1061 -25.75 -25.07 -44.06
N ILE A 1062 -26.97 -24.63 -43.74
CA ILE A 1062 -27.41 -23.25 -43.86
C ILE A 1062 -28.11 -22.82 -42.58
N THR A 1063 -27.67 -21.71 -42.01
CA THR A 1063 -28.30 -21.11 -40.83
C THR A 1063 -29.02 -19.82 -41.21
N VAL A 1064 -30.32 -19.74 -40.94
CA VAL A 1064 -31.15 -18.57 -41.26
C VAL A 1064 -31.74 -17.92 -40.00
N PRO A 1065 -31.83 -16.58 -39.96
CA PRO A 1065 -32.32 -15.84 -38.80
C PRO A 1065 -33.86 -15.79 -38.69
N ALA A 1066 -34.59 -16.29 -39.69
CA ALA A 1066 -36.03 -16.54 -39.64
C ALA A 1066 -36.39 -17.61 -40.67
N ASN A 1067 -37.60 -18.18 -40.58
CA ASN A 1067 -38.10 -19.10 -41.62
C ASN A 1067 -38.12 -18.38 -42.97
N CYS A 1068 -37.53 -18.97 -44.01
CA CYS A 1068 -37.53 -18.42 -45.37
C CYS A 1068 -37.40 -19.53 -46.42
N GLU A 1069 -37.33 -19.19 -47.70
CA GLU A 1069 -36.98 -20.14 -48.77
C GLU A 1069 -35.56 -19.88 -49.28
N MET A 1070 -34.86 -20.94 -49.69
CA MET A 1070 -33.64 -20.84 -50.48
C MET A 1070 -33.89 -21.23 -51.93
N SER A 1071 -33.19 -20.58 -52.84
CA SER A 1071 -33.10 -20.94 -54.26
C SER A 1071 -31.64 -21.09 -54.66
N LEU A 1072 -31.30 -22.15 -55.37
CA LEU A 1072 -29.95 -22.39 -55.89
C LEU A 1072 -29.93 -22.19 -57.40
N PHE A 1073 -29.01 -21.39 -57.92
CA PHE A 1073 -28.84 -21.06 -59.34
C PHE A 1073 -27.50 -21.59 -59.85
N ASN A 1074 -27.47 -22.08 -61.10
CA ASN A 1074 -26.21 -22.35 -61.78
C ASN A 1074 -25.56 -21.04 -62.28
N ILE A 1075 -24.34 -21.13 -62.81
CA ILE A 1075 -23.59 -19.97 -63.32
C ILE A 1075 -24.26 -19.25 -64.50
N SER A 1076 -25.13 -19.94 -65.23
CA SER A 1076 -25.92 -19.35 -66.32
C SER A 1076 -27.14 -18.58 -65.81
N GLY A 1077 -27.35 -18.55 -64.49
CA GLY A 1077 -28.47 -17.87 -63.83
C GLY A 1077 -29.77 -18.66 -63.81
N GLN A 1078 -29.76 -19.95 -64.21
CA GLN A 1078 -30.93 -20.81 -64.15
C GLN A 1078 -31.10 -21.37 -62.74
N GLN A 1079 -32.31 -21.27 -62.17
CA GLN A 1079 -32.63 -21.88 -60.88
C GLN A 1079 -32.69 -23.41 -61.02
N ILE A 1080 -31.89 -24.11 -60.23
CA ILE A 1080 -31.73 -25.57 -60.26
C ILE A 1080 -32.50 -26.24 -59.13
N MET A 1081 -32.65 -25.59 -57.97
CA MET A 1081 -33.52 -26.08 -56.89
C MET A 1081 -34.03 -24.93 -56.02
N SER A 1082 -35.10 -25.18 -55.28
CA SER A 1082 -35.45 -24.39 -54.09
C SER A 1082 -35.83 -25.30 -52.94
N ALA A 1083 -35.68 -24.81 -51.71
CA ALA A 1083 -36.06 -25.54 -50.50
C ALA A 1083 -36.47 -24.58 -49.38
N PRO A 1084 -37.49 -24.92 -48.57
CA PRO A 1084 -37.82 -24.14 -47.39
C PRO A 1084 -36.76 -24.33 -46.29
N LEU A 1085 -36.40 -23.24 -45.64
CA LEU A 1085 -35.49 -23.18 -44.49
C LEU A 1085 -36.26 -22.75 -43.24
N ARG A 1086 -36.08 -23.48 -42.16
CA ARG A 1086 -36.60 -23.13 -40.84
C ARG A 1086 -35.58 -22.28 -40.08
N PHE A 1087 -36.05 -21.44 -39.18
CA PHE A 1087 -35.22 -20.65 -38.26
C PHE A 1087 -34.17 -21.54 -37.59
N GLY A 1088 -32.91 -21.11 -37.62
CA GLY A 1088 -31.78 -21.90 -37.16
C GLY A 1088 -31.12 -22.71 -38.27
N ASN A 1089 -30.52 -23.85 -37.92
CA ASN A 1089 -29.68 -24.64 -38.82
C ASN A 1089 -30.53 -25.59 -39.66
N ASN A 1090 -30.25 -25.63 -40.96
CA ASN A 1090 -30.89 -26.49 -41.95
C ASN A 1090 -29.82 -27.24 -42.72
N ARG A 1091 -30.12 -28.49 -43.08
CA ARG A 1091 -29.24 -29.31 -43.89
C ARG A 1091 -29.97 -29.71 -45.16
N ILE A 1092 -29.44 -29.28 -46.30
CA ILE A 1092 -30.09 -29.43 -47.59
C ILE A 1092 -29.22 -30.33 -48.46
N SER A 1093 -29.79 -31.42 -48.96
CA SER A 1093 -29.06 -32.37 -49.80
C SER A 1093 -28.87 -31.81 -51.21
N LEU A 1094 -27.65 -31.93 -51.72
CA LEU A 1094 -27.24 -31.54 -53.07
C LEU A 1094 -26.84 -32.76 -53.92
N ASN A 1095 -27.18 -33.98 -53.49
CA ASN A 1095 -26.75 -35.23 -54.14
C ASN A 1095 -27.13 -35.33 -55.61
N ASN A 1096 -28.24 -34.71 -56.02
CA ASN A 1096 -28.77 -34.78 -57.38
C ASN A 1096 -28.35 -33.58 -58.25
N ILE A 1097 -27.37 -32.78 -57.77
CA ILE A 1097 -26.88 -31.60 -58.48
C ILE A 1097 -25.44 -31.87 -58.95
N PRO A 1098 -25.11 -31.59 -60.23
CA PRO A 1098 -23.76 -31.80 -60.75
C PRO A 1098 -22.68 -31.03 -60.00
N CYS A 1099 -21.44 -31.50 -60.11
CA CYS A 1099 -20.28 -30.77 -59.59
C CYS A 1099 -20.15 -29.44 -60.34
N GLY A 1100 -19.95 -28.35 -59.62
CA GLY A 1100 -19.96 -27.02 -60.22
C GLY A 1100 -20.15 -25.88 -59.24
N VAL A 1101 -20.17 -24.67 -59.77
CA VAL A 1101 -20.38 -23.45 -58.99
C VAL A 1101 -21.84 -23.06 -59.01
N TYR A 1102 -22.39 -22.78 -57.84
CA TYR A 1102 -23.79 -22.41 -57.66
C TYR A 1102 -23.93 -21.17 -56.78
N LEU A 1103 -24.99 -20.40 -57.04
CA LEU A 1103 -25.40 -19.25 -56.23
C LEU A 1103 -26.64 -19.62 -55.43
N LEU A 1104 -26.52 -19.62 -54.12
CA LEU A 1104 -27.57 -19.89 -53.16
C LEU A 1104 -28.15 -18.58 -52.65
N LYS A 1105 -29.40 -18.31 -52.97
CA LYS A 1105 -30.12 -17.09 -52.59
C LYS A 1105 -31.20 -17.40 -51.56
N THR A 1106 -31.36 -16.54 -50.57
CA THR A 1106 -32.47 -16.48 -49.64
C THR A 1106 -33.01 -15.05 -49.55
N THR A 1107 -34.09 -14.83 -48.80
CA THR A 1107 -34.56 -13.47 -48.48
C THR A 1107 -33.54 -12.66 -47.69
N PHE A 1108 -32.58 -13.31 -47.04
CA PHE A 1108 -31.53 -12.67 -46.22
C PHE A 1108 -30.21 -12.46 -46.96
N GLY A 1109 -30.13 -12.82 -48.25
CA GLY A 1109 -28.98 -12.54 -49.10
C GLY A 1109 -28.67 -13.63 -50.12
N THR A 1110 -27.49 -13.56 -50.74
CA THR A 1110 -26.99 -14.60 -51.66
C THR A 1110 -25.58 -15.04 -51.26
N ALA A 1111 -25.29 -16.33 -51.33
CA ALA A 1111 -24.01 -16.96 -51.04
C ALA A 1111 -23.57 -17.84 -52.22
N LYS A 1112 -22.26 -17.92 -52.49
CA LYS A 1112 -21.70 -18.83 -53.51
C LYS A 1112 -21.28 -20.13 -52.85
N ILE A 1113 -21.66 -21.26 -53.45
CA ILE A 1113 -21.18 -22.58 -53.07
C ILE A 1113 -20.56 -23.30 -54.28
N ILE A 1114 -19.66 -24.24 -54.02
CA ILE A 1114 -19.01 -25.07 -55.02
C ILE A 1114 -19.30 -26.51 -54.64
N LYS A 1115 -20.09 -27.20 -55.47
CA LYS A 1115 -20.36 -28.63 -55.35
C LYS A 1115 -19.19 -29.41 -55.94
N GLN A 1116 -18.54 -30.25 -55.14
CA GLN A 1116 -17.50 -31.19 -55.59
C GLN A 1116 -18.06 -32.52 -56.02
#